data_AF-A0A653ETI7-F1
#
_entry.id   AF-A0A653ETI7-F1
#
_cell.length_a   1.000
_cell.length_b   1.000
_cell.length_c   1.000
_cell.angle_alpha   90.00
_cell.angle_beta   90.00
_cell.angle_gamma   90.00
#
_symmetry.space_group_name_H-M   'P 1'
#
loop_
_entity.id
_entity.type
_entity.pdbx_description
1 polymer ?
#
loop_
_entity_poly.entity_id
_entity_poly.type
_entity_poly.pdbx_seq_one_letter_code
_entity_poly.pdbx_strand_id
1 'polypeptide(L)'
;MEFLTLPPEVNSARILRGPGPAPLRAAATAWATLSEDLASSATAVSSVMSEISGSAWQGPAAAAMAAAVAPYPGWLGAAATRAAAAGRHAATAAAAYETARTATVPLEMLAQNRSRLVSLVAADVLGLNAPAIAATEAHYEQLWAQDVGAMAGYYAGASAAVAQLTPWQTLLSTLESPVGGMKAAEAAVSASSPSASTAATGVTLVIGGSGYPIPSQSYVNTVVADYVTPTFPGFTTANAQSLYTPAQSYWITGVKTLTEDASWAQGLTILDNAIHAQLATGNNVAVQGFSQGAGIASLEMANLKAEGVPTSSVSFSLIGDPMNPNGGLYSRFDGLTLASMGKSFPGSTPANDYPTVIYTIEYDGFADFPQYPLNLVADANAMLGALYVHPQYPVLTPAQVVTAVQLPTQGPTTTTYYMIPTQNLPLLEPLRALPLGNTVADLIQPDLKVIVNLGYGNPDYGYSTGPANVPTPFGLFPDASPGVVVADLIDGTRQGIGAAAADLGTWHAPAGNPAPNPFALSDLTPPTVAATTIDGIIQGLQTGNTNLTNAVTSATSSAYATLLPTADMLSAILVSLPSYDVNLFLDGVRQALDGDPAGIINAIGYPIAADTGLLTFLSFFLAYAYYGAAKSIAGDFASLI
;
A
#
# COMPACT_ATOMS: atom_id res chain seq x y z
N MET A 1 1.01 -8.80 -17.73
CA MET A 1 1.06 -8.86 -19.21
C MET A 1 2.09 -7.87 -19.79
N GLU A 2 3.09 -7.42 -19.02
CA GLU A 2 4.06 -6.38 -19.46
C GLU A 2 4.78 -6.70 -20.79
N PHE A 3 4.97 -7.99 -21.11
CA PHE A 3 5.66 -8.42 -22.34
C PHE A 3 5.01 -7.91 -23.64
N LEU A 4 3.73 -7.51 -23.60
CA LEU A 4 3.01 -6.93 -24.75
C LEU A 4 3.56 -5.57 -25.18
N THR A 5 4.16 -4.81 -24.26
CA THR A 5 4.61 -3.42 -24.50
C THR A 5 6.13 -3.25 -24.37
N LEU A 6 6.85 -4.30 -23.99
CA LEU A 6 8.31 -4.31 -23.89
C LEU A 6 8.95 -4.57 -25.25
N PRO A 7 10.07 -3.90 -25.59
CA PRO A 7 10.77 -4.16 -26.84
C PRO A 7 11.32 -5.59 -26.87
N PRO A 8 11.51 -6.18 -28.07
CA PRO A 8 11.96 -7.56 -28.24
C PRO A 8 13.28 -7.85 -27.53
N GLU A 9 14.22 -6.89 -27.44
CA GLU A 9 15.49 -7.10 -26.74
C GLU A 9 15.29 -7.46 -25.27
N VAL A 10 14.27 -6.89 -24.63
CA VAL A 10 13.94 -7.13 -23.23
C VAL A 10 13.22 -8.47 -23.07
N ASN A 11 12.23 -8.75 -23.91
CA ASN A 11 11.51 -10.03 -23.89
C ASN A 11 12.47 -11.20 -24.15
N SER A 12 13.27 -11.09 -25.21
CA SER A 12 14.34 -12.03 -25.54
C SER A 12 15.34 -12.23 -24.41
N ALA A 13 15.85 -11.15 -23.81
CA ALA A 13 16.85 -11.26 -22.74
C ALA A 13 16.28 -11.93 -21.48
N ARG A 14 15.01 -11.66 -21.12
CA ARG A 14 14.39 -12.20 -19.91
C ARG A 14 14.23 -13.72 -19.98
N ILE A 15 13.74 -14.26 -21.09
CA ILE A 15 13.49 -15.70 -21.26
C ILE A 15 14.75 -16.50 -21.61
N LEU A 16 15.77 -15.85 -22.21
CA LEU A 16 17.04 -16.51 -22.55
C LEU A 16 18.02 -16.58 -21.36
N ARG A 17 17.85 -15.74 -20.33
CA ARG A 17 18.66 -15.75 -19.10
C ARG A 17 18.02 -16.64 -18.00
N GLY A 18 18.82 -17.02 -17.00
CA GLY A 18 18.36 -17.79 -15.84
C GLY A 18 18.65 -19.29 -15.89
N PRO A 19 18.30 -20.04 -14.82
CA PRO A 19 18.71 -21.43 -14.61
C PRO A 19 17.98 -22.46 -15.49
N GLY A 20 17.02 -22.03 -16.32
CA GLY A 20 16.24 -22.91 -17.19
C GLY A 20 15.17 -23.73 -16.46
N PRO A 21 14.60 -24.76 -17.11
CA PRO A 21 13.44 -25.50 -16.61
C PRO A 21 13.81 -26.58 -15.57
N ALA A 22 15.10 -26.87 -15.38
CA ALA A 22 15.57 -27.99 -14.57
C ALA A 22 15.07 -27.99 -13.11
N PRO A 23 15.03 -26.85 -12.38
CA PRO A 23 14.48 -26.83 -11.02
C PRO A 23 13.00 -27.21 -10.97
N LEU A 24 12.22 -26.79 -11.97
CA LEU A 24 10.79 -27.08 -12.03
C LEU A 24 10.51 -28.54 -12.42
N ARG A 25 11.38 -29.13 -13.26
CA ARG A 25 11.38 -30.57 -13.54
C ARG A 25 11.75 -31.38 -12.30
N ALA A 26 12.73 -30.94 -11.51
CA ALA A 26 13.08 -31.58 -10.25
C ALA A 26 11.93 -31.54 -9.25
N ALA A 27 11.24 -30.40 -9.15
CA ALA A 27 10.03 -30.27 -8.33
C ALA A 27 8.91 -31.21 -8.80
N ALA A 28 8.70 -31.34 -10.12
CA ALA A 28 7.73 -32.28 -10.67
C ALA A 28 8.00 -33.72 -10.23
N THR A 29 9.26 -34.15 -10.27
CA THR A 29 9.69 -35.47 -9.78
C THR A 29 9.46 -35.61 -8.28
N ALA A 30 9.86 -34.62 -7.47
CA ALA A 30 9.68 -34.67 -6.02
C ALA A 30 8.19 -34.78 -5.61
N TRP A 31 7.30 -34.07 -6.29
CA TRP A 31 5.85 -34.17 -6.07
C TRP A 31 5.28 -35.53 -6.47
N ALA A 32 5.81 -36.15 -7.53
CA ALA A 32 5.44 -37.51 -7.92
C ALA A 32 5.89 -38.53 -6.85
N THR A 33 7.12 -38.43 -6.35
CA THR A 33 7.61 -39.27 -5.25
C THR A 33 6.77 -39.10 -3.98
N LEU A 34 6.44 -37.86 -3.60
CA LEU A 34 5.58 -37.61 -2.45
C LEU A 34 4.17 -38.23 -2.60
N SER A 35 3.62 -38.23 -3.81
CA SER A 35 2.35 -38.92 -4.09
C SER A 35 2.45 -40.42 -3.79
N GLU A 36 3.56 -41.07 -4.18
CA GLU A 36 3.79 -42.49 -3.93
C GLU A 36 3.96 -42.78 -2.43
N ASP A 37 4.73 -41.94 -1.72
CA ASP A 37 4.93 -42.06 -0.27
C ASP A 37 3.62 -41.90 0.52
N LEU A 38 2.77 -40.95 0.12
CA LEU A 38 1.46 -40.73 0.74
C LEU A 38 0.50 -41.90 0.48
N ALA A 39 0.50 -42.47 -0.74
CA ALA A 39 -0.30 -43.64 -1.06
C ALA A 39 0.17 -44.90 -0.30
N SER A 40 1.49 -45.07 -0.16
CA SER A 40 2.09 -46.11 0.66
C SER A 40 1.69 -45.96 2.13
N SER A 41 1.74 -44.73 2.66
CA SER A 41 1.31 -44.40 4.02
C SER A 41 -0.18 -44.71 4.25
N ALA A 42 -1.05 -44.39 3.29
CA ALA A 42 -2.48 -44.72 3.37
C ALA A 42 -2.72 -46.24 3.48
N THR A 43 -1.94 -47.02 2.73
CA THR A 43 -2.00 -48.49 2.75
C THR A 43 -1.50 -49.04 4.08
N ALA A 44 -0.40 -48.49 4.61
CA ALA A 44 0.15 -48.88 5.91
C ALA A 44 -0.83 -48.59 7.06
N VAL A 45 -1.46 -47.41 7.10
CA VAL A 45 -2.48 -47.08 8.11
C VAL A 45 -3.68 -48.03 8.01
N SER A 46 -4.11 -48.36 6.80
CA SER A 46 -5.21 -49.32 6.58
C SER A 46 -4.87 -50.72 7.08
N SER A 47 -3.62 -51.18 6.87
CA SER A 47 -3.13 -52.47 7.38
C SER A 47 -3.16 -52.52 8.92
N VAL A 48 -2.62 -51.47 9.58
CA VAL A 48 -2.59 -51.39 11.05
C VAL A 48 -4.01 -51.35 11.63
N MET A 49 -4.94 -50.63 11.00
CA MET A 49 -6.35 -50.65 11.43
C MET A 49 -6.98 -52.04 11.31
N SER A 50 -6.68 -52.78 10.23
CA SER A 50 -7.15 -54.16 10.07
C SER A 50 -6.57 -55.09 11.14
N GLU A 51 -5.28 -54.95 11.47
CA GLU A 51 -4.63 -55.73 12.53
C GLU A 51 -5.24 -55.45 13.91
N ILE A 52 -5.48 -54.18 14.25
CA ILE A 52 -6.12 -53.80 15.51
C ILE A 52 -7.53 -54.38 15.60
N SER A 53 -8.30 -54.36 14.51
CA SER A 53 -9.65 -54.94 14.47
C SER A 53 -9.69 -56.46 14.68
N GLY A 54 -8.61 -57.16 14.32
CA GLY A 54 -8.43 -58.61 14.53
C GLY A 54 -7.71 -58.98 15.83
N SER A 55 -7.33 -58.00 16.66
CA SER A 55 -6.49 -58.21 17.84
C SER A 55 -7.28 -58.66 19.08
N ALA A 56 -6.54 -59.06 20.13
CA ALA A 56 -7.12 -59.36 21.45
C ALA A 56 -7.59 -58.11 22.21
N TRP A 57 -7.21 -56.90 21.78
CA TRP A 57 -7.63 -55.65 22.40
C TRP A 57 -8.97 -55.20 21.84
N GLN A 58 -10.04 -55.58 22.52
CA GLN A 58 -11.42 -55.27 22.14
C GLN A 58 -12.16 -54.57 23.28
N GLY A 59 -13.11 -53.69 22.94
CA GLY A 59 -13.92 -52.93 23.89
C GLY A 59 -14.09 -51.45 23.52
N PRO A 60 -14.77 -50.65 24.35
CA PRO A 60 -15.12 -49.25 24.02
C PRO A 60 -13.92 -48.36 23.68
N ALA A 61 -12.78 -48.54 24.34
CA ALA A 61 -11.56 -47.78 24.07
C ALA A 61 -10.94 -48.11 22.70
N ALA A 62 -10.92 -49.39 22.31
CA ALA A 62 -10.43 -49.82 21.01
C ALA A 62 -11.34 -49.31 19.87
N ALA A 63 -12.67 -49.31 20.09
CA ALA A 63 -13.65 -48.75 19.15
C ALA A 63 -13.48 -47.22 18.98
N ALA A 64 -13.26 -46.49 20.07
CA ALA A 64 -13.00 -45.05 20.02
C ALA A 64 -11.71 -44.72 19.25
N MET A 65 -10.64 -45.49 19.46
CA MET A 65 -9.38 -45.32 18.71
C MET A 65 -9.56 -45.64 17.22
N ALA A 66 -10.26 -46.71 16.87
CA ALA A 66 -10.55 -47.05 15.47
C ALA A 66 -11.39 -45.96 14.78
N ALA A 67 -12.38 -45.39 15.46
CA ALA A 67 -13.20 -44.30 14.94
C ALA A 67 -12.38 -43.01 14.74
N ALA A 68 -11.45 -42.71 15.65
CA ALA A 68 -10.56 -41.55 15.52
C ALA A 68 -9.61 -41.68 14.32
N VAL A 69 -9.14 -42.90 14.01
CA VAL A 69 -8.17 -43.14 12.93
C VAL A 69 -8.81 -43.39 11.55
N ALA A 70 -10.09 -43.78 11.52
CA ALA A 70 -10.85 -44.08 10.30
C ALA A 70 -10.73 -43.05 9.13
N PRO A 71 -10.70 -41.71 9.35
CA PRO A 71 -10.64 -40.76 8.24
C PRO A 71 -9.26 -40.64 7.57
N TYR A 72 -8.17 -41.07 8.23
CA TYR A 72 -6.81 -40.77 7.76
C TYR A 72 -6.39 -41.45 6.45
N PRO A 73 -6.71 -42.73 6.16
CA PRO A 73 -6.34 -43.33 4.88
C PRO A 73 -7.00 -42.64 3.68
N GLY A 74 -8.28 -42.25 3.81
CA GLY A 74 -8.98 -41.50 2.77
C GLY A 74 -8.36 -40.12 2.54
N TRP A 75 -7.99 -39.45 3.63
CA TRP A 75 -7.27 -38.18 3.57
C TRP A 75 -5.89 -38.31 2.91
N LEU A 76 -5.09 -39.32 3.28
CA LEU A 76 -3.78 -39.60 2.70
C LEU A 76 -3.88 -39.94 1.21
N GLY A 77 -4.90 -40.72 0.80
CA GLY A 77 -5.15 -41.01 -0.61
C GLY A 77 -5.54 -39.77 -1.43
N ALA A 78 -6.35 -38.88 -0.86
CA ALA A 78 -6.68 -37.59 -1.46
C ALA A 78 -5.45 -36.65 -1.53
N ALA A 79 -4.59 -36.66 -0.50
CA ALA A 79 -3.32 -35.93 -0.48
C ALA A 79 -2.36 -36.42 -1.58
N ALA A 80 -2.24 -37.75 -1.73
CA ALA A 80 -1.45 -38.38 -2.79
C ALA A 80 -1.92 -37.90 -4.17
N THR A 81 -3.22 -37.96 -4.43
CA THR A 81 -3.81 -37.53 -5.71
C THR A 81 -3.48 -36.07 -6.04
N ARG A 82 -3.53 -35.18 -5.04
CA ARG A 82 -3.18 -33.75 -5.19
C ARG A 82 -1.68 -33.55 -5.42
N ALA A 83 -0.82 -34.28 -4.72
CA ALA A 83 0.63 -34.27 -4.94
C ALA A 83 0.97 -34.70 -6.39
N ALA A 84 0.34 -35.78 -6.88
CA ALA A 84 0.52 -36.23 -8.26
C ALA A 84 0.05 -35.17 -9.29
N ALA A 85 -1.06 -34.47 -9.01
CA ALA A 85 -1.51 -33.36 -9.85
C ALA A 85 -0.51 -32.20 -9.86
N ALA A 86 0.00 -31.79 -8.69
CA ALA A 86 1.01 -30.74 -8.58
C ALA A 86 2.27 -31.07 -9.41
N GLY A 87 2.73 -32.33 -9.37
CA GLY A 87 3.84 -32.79 -10.19
C GLY A 87 3.59 -32.64 -11.69
N ARG A 88 2.39 -33.03 -12.17
CA ARG A 88 2.01 -32.87 -13.58
C ARG A 88 1.95 -31.40 -13.99
N HIS A 89 1.35 -30.53 -13.18
CA HIS A 89 1.24 -29.10 -13.48
C HIS A 89 2.60 -28.41 -13.50
N ALA A 90 3.53 -28.78 -12.61
CA ALA A 90 4.92 -28.30 -12.66
C ALA A 90 5.61 -28.73 -13.98
N ALA A 91 5.42 -29.98 -14.42
CA ALA A 91 5.95 -30.45 -15.69
C ALA A 91 5.35 -29.71 -16.90
N THR A 92 4.05 -29.40 -16.88
CA THR A 92 3.38 -28.59 -17.91
C THR A 92 3.94 -27.17 -17.97
N ALA A 93 4.14 -26.51 -16.82
CA ALA A 93 4.74 -25.18 -16.77
C ALA A 93 6.19 -25.16 -17.27
N ALA A 94 6.98 -26.20 -16.96
CA ALA A 94 8.34 -26.36 -17.49
C ALA A 94 8.35 -26.51 -19.02
N ALA A 95 7.42 -27.29 -19.59
CA ALA A 95 7.27 -27.43 -21.03
C ALA A 95 6.81 -26.12 -21.72
N ALA A 96 5.94 -25.34 -21.06
CA ALA A 96 5.53 -24.02 -21.56
C ALA A 96 6.72 -23.05 -21.64
N TYR A 97 7.61 -23.06 -20.63
CA TYR A 97 8.84 -22.29 -20.65
C TYR A 97 9.78 -22.72 -21.80
N GLU A 98 9.99 -24.02 -21.98
CA GLU A 98 10.84 -24.57 -23.06
C GLU A 98 10.31 -24.16 -24.45
N THR A 99 8.99 -24.22 -24.63
CA THR A 99 8.31 -23.81 -25.86
C THR A 99 8.50 -22.32 -26.14
N ALA A 100 8.29 -21.48 -25.12
CA ALA A 100 8.43 -20.04 -25.24
C ALA A 100 9.87 -19.63 -25.54
N ARG A 101 10.83 -20.21 -24.81
CA ARG A 101 12.26 -19.97 -25.03
C ARG A 101 12.70 -20.34 -26.45
N THR A 102 12.13 -21.40 -27.02
CA THR A 102 12.43 -21.84 -28.40
C THR A 102 11.80 -20.92 -29.45
N ALA A 103 10.60 -20.38 -29.18
CA ALA A 103 9.89 -19.48 -30.09
C ALA A 103 10.41 -18.03 -30.07
N THR A 104 11.12 -17.66 -29.00
CA THR A 104 11.68 -16.32 -28.79
C THR A 104 12.80 -16.01 -29.78
N VAL A 105 12.87 -14.75 -30.23
CA VAL A 105 13.91 -14.23 -31.11
C VAL A 105 15.29 -14.27 -30.44
N PRO A 106 16.35 -14.72 -31.14
CA PRO A 106 17.72 -14.60 -30.64
C PRO A 106 18.19 -13.14 -30.58
N LEU A 107 18.86 -12.74 -29.49
CA LEU A 107 19.41 -11.38 -29.32
C LEU A 107 20.36 -10.95 -30.45
N GLU A 108 21.04 -11.90 -31.08
CA GLU A 108 21.85 -11.68 -32.28
C GLU A 108 21.04 -11.08 -33.44
N MET A 109 19.85 -11.60 -33.71
CA MET A 109 19.01 -11.16 -34.83
C MET A 109 18.52 -9.72 -34.60
N LEU A 110 18.22 -9.37 -33.35
CA LEU A 110 17.85 -8.00 -32.96
C LEU A 110 19.02 -7.04 -33.15
N ALA A 111 20.23 -7.43 -32.71
CA ALA A 111 21.44 -6.63 -32.89
C ALA A 111 21.78 -6.42 -34.38
N GLN A 112 21.59 -7.44 -35.23
CA GLN A 112 21.75 -7.33 -36.68
C GLN A 112 20.73 -6.37 -37.30
N ASN A 113 19.47 -6.43 -36.88
CA ASN A 113 18.44 -5.48 -37.32
C ASN A 113 18.81 -4.03 -36.96
N ARG A 114 19.15 -3.76 -35.69
CA ARG A 114 19.49 -2.40 -35.23
C ARG A 114 20.75 -1.85 -35.89
N SER A 115 21.79 -2.68 -36.07
CA SER A 115 23.03 -2.27 -36.76
C SER A 115 22.80 -1.98 -38.25
N ARG A 116 21.90 -2.72 -38.91
CA ARG A 116 21.47 -2.45 -40.29
C ARG A 116 20.77 -1.11 -40.40
N LEU A 117 19.87 -0.79 -39.47
CA LEU A 117 19.17 0.51 -39.45
C LEU A 117 20.16 1.66 -39.31
N VAL A 118 21.06 1.62 -38.33
CA VAL A 118 22.06 2.68 -38.10
C VAL A 118 22.91 2.90 -39.37
N SER A 119 23.29 1.81 -40.04
CA SER A 119 24.05 1.88 -41.30
C SER A 119 23.25 2.53 -42.44
N LEU A 120 21.94 2.25 -42.55
CA LEU A 120 21.07 2.83 -43.57
C LEU A 120 20.82 4.32 -43.33
N VAL A 121 20.58 4.72 -42.08
CA VAL A 121 20.40 6.12 -41.66
C VAL A 121 21.69 6.92 -41.89
N ALA A 122 22.84 6.39 -41.51
CA ALA A 122 24.13 7.05 -41.73
C ALA A 122 24.44 7.26 -43.23
N ALA A 123 23.95 6.37 -44.10
CA ALA A 123 24.10 6.47 -45.54
C ALA A 123 23.01 7.33 -46.23
N ASP A 124 22.01 7.85 -45.50
CA ASP A 124 20.82 8.51 -46.06
C ASP A 124 20.98 10.03 -46.26
N VAL A 125 22.13 10.47 -46.75
CA VAL A 125 22.46 11.90 -46.92
C VAL A 125 21.49 12.62 -47.88
N LEU A 126 20.86 11.88 -48.81
CA LEU A 126 19.95 12.40 -49.84
C LEU A 126 18.49 11.90 -49.68
N GLY A 127 18.16 11.17 -48.62
CA GLY A 127 16.81 10.62 -48.40
C GLY A 127 16.45 9.42 -49.29
N LEU A 128 17.41 8.83 -50.01
CA LEU A 128 17.18 7.73 -50.96
C LEU A 128 17.03 6.36 -50.27
N ASN A 129 17.48 6.23 -49.01
CA ASN A 129 17.38 4.99 -48.23
C ASN A 129 16.06 4.85 -47.47
N ALA A 130 15.15 5.84 -47.54
CA ALA A 130 13.88 5.83 -46.81
C ALA A 130 13.07 4.51 -46.97
N PRO A 131 12.94 3.89 -48.17
CA PRO A 131 12.25 2.59 -48.30
C PRO A 131 12.96 1.43 -47.58
N ALA A 132 14.30 1.42 -47.55
CA ALA A 132 15.09 0.38 -46.89
C ALA A 132 15.09 0.55 -45.36
N ILE A 133 15.04 1.79 -44.86
CA ILE A 133 14.84 2.13 -43.45
C ILE A 133 13.47 1.61 -43.00
N ALA A 134 12.41 1.95 -43.74
CA ALA A 134 11.05 1.49 -43.44
C ALA A 134 10.93 -0.05 -43.44
N ALA A 135 11.60 -0.73 -44.38
CA ALA A 135 11.64 -2.20 -44.40
C ALA A 135 12.41 -2.80 -43.20
N THR A 136 13.46 -2.12 -42.72
CA THR A 136 14.24 -2.57 -41.56
C THR A 136 13.47 -2.39 -40.26
N GLU A 137 12.76 -1.27 -40.10
CA GLU A 137 11.85 -1.04 -38.96
C GLU A 137 10.66 -2.00 -39.01
N ALA A 138 10.05 -2.25 -40.18
CA ALA A 138 8.97 -3.24 -40.30
C ALA A 138 9.41 -4.66 -39.93
N HIS A 139 10.66 -5.04 -40.24
CA HIS A 139 11.24 -6.31 -39.79
C HIS A 139 11.46 -6.31 -38.28
N TYR A 140 11.85 -5.19 -37.67
CA TYR A 140 11.97 -5.08 -36.21
C TYR A 140 10.63 -5.30 -35.50
N GLU A 141 9.55 -4.71 -36.02
CA GLU A 141 8.17 -4.90 -35.53
C GLU A 141 7.72 -6.37 -35.65
N GLN A 142 8.13 -7.10 -36.68
CA GLN A 142 7.85 -8.54 -36.81
C GLN A 142 8.57 -9.36 -35.74
N LEU A 143 9.84 -9.02 -35.43
CA LEU A 143 10.59 -9.67 -34.36
C LEU A 143 9.96 -9.37 -32.99
N TRP A 144 9.46 -8.14 -32.78
CA TRP A 144 8.68 -7.79 -31.60
C TRP A 144 7.40 -8.62 -31.48
N ALA A 145 6.60 -8.70 -32.54
CA ALA A 145 5.37 -9.48 -32.54
C ALA A 145 5.62 -10.99 -32.27
N GLN A 146 6.73 -11.54 -32.76
CA GLN A 146 7.11 -12.94 -32.49
C GLN A 146 7.43 -13.17 -31.00
N ASP A 147 8.21 -12.28 -30.38
CA ASP A 147 8.51 -12.34 -28.95
C ASP A 147 7.25 -12.18 -28.08
N VAL A 148 6.35 -11.27 -28.48
CA VAL A 148 5.05 -11.10 -27.84
C VAL A 148 4.23 -12.39 -27.95
N GLY A 149 4.19 -13.03 -29.11
CA GLY A 149 3.50 -14.31 -29.31
C GLY A 149 4.09 -15.44 -28.46
N ALA A 150 5.41 -15.54 -28.37
CA ALA A 150 6.10 -16.52 -27.54
C ALA A 150 5.76 -16.36 -26.05
N MET A 151 5.77 -15.13 -25.55
CA MET A 151 5.47 -14.82 -24.15
C MET A 151 3.97 -14.93 -23.83
N ALA A 152 3.08 -14.63 -24.79
CA ALA A 152 1.64 -14.86 -24.66
C ALA A 152 1.32 -16.37 -24.53
N GLY A 153 1.95 -17.19 -25.37
CA GLY A 153 1.85 -18.65 -25.28
C GLY A 153 2.37 -19.19 -23.95
N TYR A 154 3.50 -18.66 -23.46
CA TYR A 154 4.04 -19.01 -22.15
C TYR A 154 3.05 -18.70 -21.02
N TYR A 155 2.55 -17.46 -20.98
CA TYR A 155 1.63 -17.00 -19.96
C TYR A 155 0.35 -17.84 -19.93
N ALA A 156 -0.24 -18.10 -21.11
CA ALA A 156 -1.43 -18.94 -21.21
C ALA A 156 -1.18 -20.36 -20.68
N GLY A 157 -0.08 -20.99 -21.09
CA GLY A 157 0.27 -22.35 -20.67
C GLY A 157 0.59 -22.46 -19.16
N ALA A 158 1.40 -21.54 -18.63
CA ALA A 158 1.78 -21.53 -17.23
C ALA A 158 0.59 -21.19 -16.30
N SER A 159 -0.22 -20.19 -16.66
CA SER A 159 -1.39 -19.80 -15.87
C SER A 159 -2.45 -20.90 -15.86
N ALA A 160 -2.67 -21.57 -16.99
CA ALA A 160 -3.57 -22.73 -17.05
C ALA A 160 -3.08 -23.88 -16.16
N ALA A 161 -1.77 -24.13 -16.08
CA ALA A 161 -1.21 -25.15 -15.18
C ALA A 161 -1.42 -24.79 -13.70
N VAL A 162 -1.21 -23.52 -13.33
CA VAL A 162 -1.40 -23.05 -11.95
C VAL A 162 -2.87 -23.06 -11.53
N ALA A 163 -3.80 -22.68 -12.43
CA ALA A 163 -5.24 -22.63 -12.14
C ALA A 163 -5.85 -23.98 -11.75
N GLN A 164 -5.19 -25.09 -12.09
CA GLN A 164 -5.63 -26.45 -11.75
C GLN A 164 -5.19 -26.89 -10.35
N LEU A 165 -4.33 -26.11 -9.67
CA LEU A 165 -3.88 -26.42 -8.31
C LEU A 165 -4.99 -26.10 -7.30
N THR A 166 -5.45 -27.14 -6.60
CA THR A 166 -6.44 -26.98 -5.54
C THR A 166 -5.77 -26.61 -4.20
N PRO A 167 -6.26 -25.59 -3.47
CA PRO A 167 -5.72 -25.21 -2.16
C PRO A 167 -5.72 -26.37 -1.14
N TRP A 168 -4.62 -26.53 -0.39
CA TRP A 168 -4.47 -27.58 0.62
C TRP A 168 -5.41 -27.41 1.81
N GLN A 169 -5.87 -26.20 2.10
CA GLN A 169 -6.84 -25.87 3.14
C GLN A 169 -8.16 -26.63 2.94
N THR A 170 -8.59 -26.81 1.69
CA THR A 170 -9.78 -27.62 1.38
C THR A 170 -9.61 -29.08 1.78
N LEU A 171 -8.38 -29.62 1.76
CA LEU A 171 -8.12 -30.98 2.22
C LEU A 171 -8.03 -31.06 3.76
N LEU A 172 -7.55 -30.00 4.42
CA LEU A 172 -7.44 -29.98 5.88
C LEU A 172 -8.81 -29.94 6.57
N SER A 173 -9.77 -29.22 6.00
CA SER A 173 -11.15 -29.16 6.52
C SER A 173 -11.85 -30.53 6.59
N THR A 174 -11.45 -31.51 5.78
CA THR A 174 -12.03 -32.87 5.84
C THR A 174 -11.57 -33.65 7.08
N LEU A 175 -10.52 -33.19 7.80
CA LEU A 175 -10.05 -33.76 9.07
C LEU A 175 -10.64 -33.08 10.31
N GLU A 176 -11.33 -31.95 10.18
CA GLU A 176 -11.87 -31.19 11.33
C GLU A 176 -13.27 -31.69 11.76
N SER A 177 -14.04 -32.27 10.83
CA SER A 177 -15.37 -32.84 11.11
C SER A 177 -15.41 -33.97 12.17
N PRO A 178 -14.40 -34.87 12.31
CA PRO A 178 -14.40 -35.90 13.35
C PRO A 178 -13.97 -35.41 14.74
N VAL A 179 -13.16 -34.34 14.83
CA VAL A 179 -12.60 -33.83 16.09
C VAL A 179 -13.54 -32.83 16.78
N GLY A 180 -14.33 -32.07 16.01
CA GLY A 180 -15.34 -31.15 16.52
C GLY A 180 -16.46 -31.84 17.33
N GLY A 181 -16.78 -33.09 17.02
CA GLY A 181 -17.78 -33.89 17.74
C GLY A 181 -17.40 -34.25 19.17
N MET A 182 -16.10 -34.31 19.50
CA MET A 182 -15.62 -34.64 20.85
C MET A 182 -15.63 -33.42 21.80
N LYS A 183 -15.42 -32.20 21.28
CA LYS A 183 -15.49 -30.96 22.09
C LYS A 183 -16.91 -30.56 22.49
N ALA A 184 -17.92 -30.95 21.71
CA ALA A 184 -19.33 -30.66 22.00
C ALA A 184 -19.86 -31.42 23.23
N ALA A 185 -19.29 -32.58 23.57
CA ALA A 185 -19.69 -33.37 24.73
C ALA A 185 -19.19 -32.80 26.07
N GLU A 186 -18.09 -32.03 26.05
CA GLU A 186 -17.48 -31.42 27.23
C GLU A 186 -18.16 -30.09 27.61
N ALA A 187 -18.66 -29.35 26.62
CA ALA A 187 -19.42 -28.11 26.82
C ALA A 187 -20.80 -28.32 27.47
N ALA A 188 -21.43 -29.49 27.27
CA ALA A 188 -22.76 -29.81 27.81
C ALA A 188 -22.76 -30.04 29.34
N VAL A 189 -21.60 -30.29 29.95
CA VAL A 189 -21.48 -30.58 31.41
C VAL A 189 -21.21 -29.29 32.22
N SER A 190 -20.76 -28.20 31.59
CA SER A 190 -20.43 -26.93 32.27
C SER A 190 -21.56 -25.89 32.26
N ALA A 191 -22.70 -26.15 31.62
CA ALA A 191 -23.79 -25.18 31.43
C ALA A 191 -24.80 -25.08 32.61
N SER A 192 -24.39 -25.45 33.84
CA SER A 192 -25.25 -25.34 35.04
C SER A 192 -24.67 -24.36 36.07
N SER A 193 -24.64 -23.08 35.73
CA SER A 193 -24.55 -21.97 36.70
C SER A 193 -25.17 -20.70 36.11
N PRO A 194 -25.98 -19.93 36.86
CA PRO A 194 -26.54 -18.69 36.35
C PRO A 194 -25.48 -17.59 36.37
N SER A 195 -25.14 -17.04 35.20
CA SER A 195 -24.24 -15.89 35.09
C SER A 195 -24.97 -14.61 35.52
N ALA A 196 -24.41 -13.93 36.52
CA ALA A 196 -24.75 -12.56 36.85
C ALA A 196 -24.22 -11.61 35.74
N SER A 197 -24.99 -10.58 35.38
CA SER A 197 -24.56 -9.57 34.41
C SER A 197 -23.36 -8.78 34.95
N THR A 198 -22.15 -9.11 34.50
CA THR A 198 -21.02 -8.20 34.54
C THR A 198 -21.27 -7.08 33.53
N ALA A 199 -20.98 -5.83 33.90
CA ALA A 199 -21.03 -4.71 32.97
C ALA A 199 -20.15 -5.01 31.74
N ALA A 200 -20.63 -4.65 30.53
CA ALA A 200 -19.88 -4.84 29.30
C ALA A 200 -18.49 -4.20 29.42
N THR A 201 -17.44 -4.96 29.15
CA THR A 201 -16.06 -4.44 29.19
C THR A 201 -15.79 -3.67 27.89
N GLY A 202 -15.19 -2.48 27.97
CA GLY A 202 -14.73 -1.75 26.80
C GLY A 202 -13.40 -2.31 26.29
N VAL A 203 -13.37 -2.76 25.04
CA VAL A 203 -12.17 -3.25 24.34
C VAL A 203 -11.84 -2.31 23.19
N THR A 204 -10.56 -1.95 23.03
CA THR A 204 -10.12 -1.17 21.86
C THR A 204 -9.40 -2.07 20.87
N LEU A 205 -9.83 -2.08 19.61
CA LEU A 205 -9.10 -2.71 18.51
C LEU A 205 -8.32 -1.61 17.77
N VAL A 206 -7.00 -1.77 17.68
CA VAL A 206 -6.08 -0.78 17.11
C VAL A 206 -5.54 -1.30 15.79
N ILE A 207 -5.80 -0.59 14.70
CA ILE A 207 -5.31 -0.90 13.35
C ILE A 207 -4.35 0.18 12.84
N GLY A 208 -3.20 -0.26 12.35
CA GLY A 208 -2.12 0.61 11.87
C GLY A 208 -2.36 1.16 10.47
N GLY A 209 -1.54 2.15 10.10
CA GLY A 209 -1.47 2.67 8.73
C GLY A 209 -0.63 1.80 7.80
N SER A 210 -0.50 2.21 6.54
CA SER A 210 0.32 1.52 5.54
C SER A 210 1.75 1.24 6.06
N GLY A 211 2.21 0.00 5.94
CA GLY A 211 3.51 -0.45 6.45
C GLY A 211 3.52 -0.90 7.92
N TYR A 212 2.41 -0.77 8.64
CA TYR A 212 2.27 -1.15 10.05
C TYR A 212 1.23 -2.27 10.26
N PRO A 213 1.47 -3.48 9.74
CA PRO A 213 0.48 -4.57 9.77
C PRO A 213 0.13 -5.06 11.18
N ILE A 214 1.06 -4.92 12.12
CA ILE A 214 0.84 -5.22 13.55
C ILE A 214 1.42 -4.06 14.36
N PRO A 215 0.58 -3.13 14.83
CA PRO A 215 1.02 -2.09 15.76
C PRO A 215 1.72 -2.65 17.00
N SER A 216 2.83 -2.03 17.41
CA SER A 216 3.52 -2.40 18.66
C SER A 216 2.69 -2.01 19.89
N GLN A 217 2.93 -2.65 21.04
CA GLN A 217 2.20 -2.28 22.26
C GLN A 217 2.45 -0.84 22.70
N SER A 218 3.65 -0.31 22.45
CA SER A 218 3.95 1.11 22.73
C SER A 218 3.07 2.03 21.89
N TYR A 219 2.94 1.73 20.59
CA TYR A 219 2.05 2.45 19.69
C TYR A 219 0.60 2.38 20.19
N VAL A 220 0.11 1.17 20.50
CA VAL A 220 -1.26 0.92 20.99
C VAL A 220 -1.53 1.75 22.24
N ASN A 221 -0.61 1.76 23.21
CA ASN A 221 -0.78 2.51 24.44
C ASN A 221 -0.87 4.02 24.18
N THR A 222 0.03 4.57 23.35
CA THR A 222 0.04 6.00 23.02
C THR A 222 -1.25 6.42 22.34
N VAL A 223 -1.62 5.76 21.23
CA VAL A 223 -2.77 6.21 20.44
C VAL A 223 -4.10 6.03 21.18
N VAL A 224 -4.21 5.03 22.05
CA VAL A 224 -5.42 4.84 22.88
C VAL A 224 -5.48 5.85 24.02
N ALA A 225 -4.34 6.15 24.66
CA ALA A 225 -4.30 7.16 25.72
C ALA A 225 -4.63 8.56 25.19
N ASP A 226 -4.12 8.91 24.01
CA ASP A 226 -4.16 10.29 23.50
C ASP A 226 -5.39 10.58 22.63
N TYR A 227 -5.91 9.59 21.88
CA TYR A 227 -6.99 9.83 20.90
C TYR A 227 -8.32 9.10 21.24
N VAL A 228 -8.26 7.96 21.94
CA VAL A 228 -9.47 7.17 22.28
C VAL A 228 -10.02 7.55 23.65
N THR A 229 -9.22 7.36 24.70
CA THR A 229 -9.63 7.49 26.10
C THR A 229 -10.23 8.87 26.45
N PRO A 230 -9.72 10.00 25.93
CA PRO A 230 -10.26 11.32 26.27
C PRO A 230 -11.70 11.52 25.81
N THR A 231 -12.07 10.94 24.66
CA THR A 231 -13.43 11.04 24.11
C THR A 231 -14.32 9.89 24.58
N PHE A 232 -13.75 8.69 24.73
CA PHE A 232 -14.45 7.49 25.14
C PHE A 232 -13.82 6.88 26.40
N PRO A 233 -14.09 7.43 27.60
CA PRO A 233 -13.38 7.06 28.84
C PRO A 233 -13.61 5.62 29.31
N GLY A 234 -14.60 4.93 28.76
CA GLY A 234 -14.83 3.49 28.98
C GLY A 234 -13.82 2.58 28.27
N PHE A 235 -13.02 3.12 27.36
CA PHE A 235 -11.99 2.42 26.61
C PHE A 235 -10.62 2.92 27.03
N THR A 236 -9.79 2.03 27.58
CA THR A 236 -8.48 2.38 28.14
C THR A 236 -7.41 1.47 27.55
N THR A 237 -6.14 1.85 27.78
CA THR A 237 -4.98 1.06 27.34
C THR A 237 -4.93 -0.35 27.94
N ALA A 238 -5.61 -0.60 29.07
CA ALA A 238 -5.63 -1.90 29.74
C ALA A 238 -6.29 -3.01 28.91
N ASN A 239 -7.28 -2.66 28.09
CA ASN A 239 -8.04 -3.58 27.23
C ASN A 239 -7.86 -3.26 25.75
N ALA A 240 -6.76 -2.59 25.39
CA ALA A 240 -6.43 -2.26 24.01
C ALA A 240 -5.62 -3.38 23.35
N GLN A 241 -6.05 -3.78 22.15
CA GLN A 241 -5.50 -4.90 21.40
C GLN A 241 -5.03 -4.42 20.03
N SER A 242 -3.81 -4.78 19.68
CA SER A 242 -3.31 -4.65 18.31
C SER A 242 -4.05 -5.64 17.41
N LEU A 243 -4.65 -5.16 16.32
CA LEU A 243 -5.31 -5.99 15.34
C LEU A 243 -4.47 -6.03 14.06
N TYR A 244 -4.19 -7.24 13.59
CA TYR A 244 -3.50 -7.44 12.33
C TYR A 244 -4.37 -6.98 11.15
N THR A 245 -3.79 -6.18 10.26
CA THR A 245 -4.30 -5.97 8.90
C THR A 245 -3.14 -6.10 7.93
N PRO A 246 -3.37 -6.36 6.63
CA PRO A 246 -2.24 -6.45 5.70
C PRO A 246 -1.42 -5.15 5.65
N ALA A 247 -2.08 -3.99 5.76
CA ALA A 247 -1.45 -2.67 5.75
C ALA A 247 -0.52 -2.46 4.54
N GLN A 248 -0.88 -3.05 3.40
CA GLN A 248 -0.11 -2.98 2.17
C GLN A 248 -0.68 -1.92 1.24
N SER A 249 0.22 -1.23 0.55
CA SER A 249 -0.10 -0.21 -0.42
C SER A 249 1.04 -0.13 -1.42
N TYR A 250 0.72 -0.42 -2.67
CA TYR A 250 1.65 -0.60 -3.78
C TYR A 250 2.78 0.45 -3.87
N TRP A 251 2.48 1.73 -3.58
CA TRP A 251 3.42 2.87 -3.67
C TRP A 251 4.08 3.30 -2.35
N ILE A 252 3.63 2.78 -1.20
CA ILE A 252 4.16 3.11 0.14
C ILE A 252 4.97 1.93 0.67
N THR A 253 4.43 0.71 0.57
CA THR A 253 5.06 -0.53 1.04
C THR A 253 5.79 -1.30 -0.06
N GLY A 254 5.73 -0.81 -1.29
CA GLY A 254 6.48 -1.33 -2.43
C GLY A 254 5.71 -2.30 -3.31
N VAL A 255 6.24 -2.49 -4.51
CA VAL A 255 5.50 -3.02 -5.67
C VAL A 255 5.24 -4.52 -5.67
N LYS A 256 5.86 -5.23 -4.71
CA LYS A 256 5.66 -6.67 -4.51
C LYS A 256 4.62 -6.95 -3.43
N THR A 257 3.94 -5.91 -2.94
CA THR A 257 2.87 -6.02 -1.93
C THR A 257 1.51 -6.01 -2.60
N LEU A 258 0.45 -6.35 -1.85
CA LEU A 258 -0.93 -6.23 -2.30
C LEU A 258 -1.21 -4.79 -2.77
N THR A 259 -2.10 -4.66 -3.76
CA THR A 259 -2.69 -3.36 -4.07
C THR A 259 -3.48 -2.85 -2.88
N GLU A 260 -3.70 -1.54 -2.82
CA GLU A 260 -4.38 -0.94 -1.67
C GLU A 260 -5.82 -1.46 -1.53
N ASP A 261 -6.57 -1.58 -2.63
CA ASP A 261 -7.93 -2.14 -2.61
C ASP A 261 -7.96 -3.59 -2.09
N ALA A 262 -6.97 -4.40 -2.47
CA ALA A 262 -6.88 -5.79 -2.00
C ALA A 262 -6.49 -5.86 -0.51
N SER A 263 -5.61 -4.95 -0.05
CA SER A 263 -5.26 -4.81 1.36
C SER A 263 -6.46 -4.37 2.20
N TRP A 264 -7.23 -3.38 1.71
CA TRP A 264 -8.42 -2.87 2.37
C TRP A 264 -9.52 -3.93 2.46
N ALA A 265 -9.79 -4.67 1.39
CA ALA A 265 -10.80 -5.73 1.39
C ALA A 265 -10.50 -6.83 2.42
N GLN A 266 -9.22 -7.24 2.53
CA GLN A 266 -8.79 -8.19 3.56
C GLN A 266 -8.86 -7.57 4.96
N GLY A 267 -8.39 -6.34 5.13
CA GLY A 267 -8.43 -5.62 6.40
C GLY A 267 -9.86 -5.42 6.92
N LEU A 268 -10.81 -5.12 6.04
CA LEU A 268 -12.23 -4.97 6.34
C LEU A 268 -12.81 -6.28 6.86
N THR A 269 -12.54 -7.39 6.18
CA THR A 269 -12.96 -8.74 6.63
C THR A 269 -12.37 -9.07 8.02
N ILE A 270 -11.12 -8.71 8.27
CA ILE A 270 -10.47 -8.99 9.57
C ILE A 270 -11.07 -8.13 10.67
N LEU A 271 -11.30 -6.84 10.41
CA LEU A 271 -11.89 -5.90 11.35
C LEU A 271 -13.31 -6.31 11.73
N ASP A 272 -14.15 -6.60 10.73
CA ASP A 272 -15.52 -7.06 10.92
C ASP A 272 -15.59 -8.30 11.84
N ASN A 273 -14.81 -9.34 11.52
CA ASN A 273 -14.74 -10.55 12.33
C ASN A 273 -14.28 -10.26 13.78
N ALA A 274 -13.33 -9.35 13.96
CA ALA A 274 -12.81 -8.99 15.28
C ALA A 274 -13.83 -8.21 16.11
N ILE A 275 -14.58 -7.28 15.51
CA ILE A 275 -15.67 -6.55 16.17
C ILE A 275 -16.73 -7.55 16.61
N HIS A 276 -17.22 -8.39 15.70
CA HIS A 276 -18.25 -9.38 15.99
C HIS A 276 -17.84 -10.38 17.07
N ALA A 277 -16.57 -10.81 17.10
CA ALA A 277 -16.05 -11.67 18.15
C ALA A 277 -16.13 -11.01 19.53
N GLN A 278 -15.79 -9.72 19.64
CA GLN A 278 -15.89 -8.98 20.91
C GLN A 278 -17.34 -8.78 21.34
N LEU A 279 -18.22 -8.37 20.42
CA LEU A 279 -19.64 -8.19 20.69
C LEU A 279 -20.30 -9.50 21.15
N ALA A 280 -19.94 -10.64 20.55
CA ALA A 280 -20.45 -11.96 20.95
C ALA A 280 -20.07 -12.37 22.38
N THR A 281 -18.97 -11.82 22.92
CA THR A 281 -18.57 -12.00 24.33
C THR A 281 -19.22 -11.01 25.29
N GLY A 282 -20.05 -10.09 24.79
CA GLY A 282 -20.72 -9.06 25.59
C GLY A 282 -19.89 -7.81 25.85
N ASN A 283 -18.79 -7.61 25.11
CA ASN A 283 -17.98 -6.39 25.20
C ASN A 283 -18.55 -5.29 24.31
N ASN A 284 -18.22 -4.03 24.64
CA ASN A 284 -18.33 -2.91 23.71
C ASN A 284 -16.97 -2.68 23.04
N VAL A 285 -16.97 -2.16 21.81
CA VAL A 285 -15.77 -2.03 20.99
C VAL A 285 -15.49 -0.58 20.64
N ALA A 286 -14.25 -0.14 20.82
CA ALA A 286 -13.73 1.06 20.17
C ALA A 286 -12.75 0.64 19.08
N VAL A 287 -12.91 1.15 17.87
CA VAL A 287 -11.95 0.95 16.78
C VAL A 287 -11.09 2.20 16.70
N GLN A 288 -9.80 2.05 16.95
CA GLN A 288 -8.81 3.06 16.63
C GLN A 288 -8.22 2.73 15.27
N GLY A 289 -8.20 3.69 14.35
CA GLY A 289 -7.56 3.54 13.05
C GLY A 289 -6.68 4.71 12.67
N PHE A 290 -5.52 4.42 12.08
CA PHE A 290 -4.60 5.42 11.53
C PHE A 290 -4.45 5.25 10.02
N SER A 291 -4.53 6.34 9.24
CA SER A 291 -4.21 6.32 7.80
C SER A 291 -5.06 5.27 7.05
N GLN A 292 -4.44 4.29 6.39
CA GLN A 292 -5.13 3.13 5.80
C GLN A 292 -6.10 2.44 6.79
N GLY A 293 -5.72 2.27 8.06
CA GLY A 293 -6.58 1.71 9.09
C GLY A 293 -7.80 2.59 9.38
N ALA A 294 -7.67 3.91 9.33
CA ALA A 294 -8.80 4.82 9.47
C ALA A 294 -9.82 4.62 8.34
N GLY A 295 -9.35 4.55 7.09
CA GLY A 295 -10.23 4.29 5.94
C GLY A 295 -10.93 2.93 5.98
N ILE A 296 -10.25 1.87 6.42
CA ILE A 296 -10.88 0.55 6.65
C ILE A 296 -12.00 0.67 7.70
N ALA A 297 -11.74 1.36 8.80
CA ALA A 297 -12.73 1.59 9.86
C ALA A 297 -13.93 2.41 9.36
N SER A 298 -13.70 3.40 8.49
CA SER A 298 -14.75 4.22 7.87
C SER A 298 -15.68 3.40 6.98
N LEU A 299 -15.14 2.46 6.19
CA LEU A 299 -15.95 1.54 5.39
C LEU A 299 -16.74 0.56 6.28
N GLU A 300 -16.14 0.13 7.37
CA GLU A 300 -16.77 -0.82 8.31
C GLU A 300 -18.01 -0.24 8.99
N MET A 301 -18.06 1.07 9.23
CA MET A 301 -19.25 1.73 9.77
C MET A 301 -20.51 1.43 8.93
N ALA A 302 -20.38 1.42 7.61
CA ALA A 302 -21.51 1.14 6.71
C ALA A 302 -21.96 -0.33 6.80
N ASN A 303 -21.02 -1.28 6.93
CA ASN A 303 -21.30 -2.70 7.08
C ASN A 303 -22.06 -2.97 8.39
N LEU A 304 -21.51 -2.51 9.52
CA LEU A 304 -22.11 -2.69 10.84
C LEU A 304 -23.53 -2.09 10.91
N LYS A 305 -23.72 -0.92 10.30
CA LYS A 305 -25.05 -0.28 10.22
C LYS A 305 -26.01 -1.10 9.38
N ALA A 306 -25.58 -1.61 8.23
CA ALA A 306 -26.41 -2.46 7.37
C ALA A 306 -26.81 -3.78 8.07
N GLU A 307 -25.96 -4.30 8.95
CA GLU A 307 -26.20 -5.49 9.77
C GLU A 307 -27.03 -5.21 11.03
N GLY A 308 -27.26 -3.93 11.36
CA GLY A 308 -28.05 -3.53 12.51
C GLY A 308 -27.31 -3.60 13.84
N VAL A 309 -25.97 -3.54 13.83
CA VAL A 309 -25.16 -3.48 15.05
C VAL A 309 -25.48 -2.20 15.82
N PRO A 310 -25.86 -2.27 17.12
CA PRO A 310 -26.27 -1.09 17.88
C PRO A 310 -25.18 -0.01 17.95
N THR A 311 -25.55 1.25 17.72
CA THR A 311 -24.63 2.40 17.75
C THR A 311 -24.02 2.67 19.13
N SER A 312 -24.63 2.14 20.19
CA SER A 312 -24.09 2.18 21.56
C SER A 312 -22.99 1.15 21.84
N SER A 313 -22.81 0.17 20.96
CA SER A 313 -21.91 -0.97 21.17
C SER A 313 -20.56 -0.79 20.49
N VAL A 314 -20.46 0.12 19.51
CA VAL A 314 -19.24 0.39 18.75
C VAL A 314 -18.97 1.90 18.70
N SER A 315 -17.72 2.31 18.81
CA SER A 315 -17.28 3.70 18.66
C SER A 315 -15.96 3.77 17.88
N PHE A 316 -15.65 4.91 17.27
CA PHE A 316 -14.50 5.03 16.36
C PHE A 316 -13.62 6.23 16.71
N SER A 317 -12.30 6.03 16.66
CA SER A 317 -11.29 7.07 16.82
C SER A 317 -10.33 7.01 15.65
N LEU A 318 -10.44 7.97 14.74
CA LEU A 318 -9.69 7.99 13.48
C LEU A 318 -8.63 9.09 13.53
N ILE A 319 -7.41 8.77 13.11
CA ILE A 319 -6.31 9.74 13.03
C ILE A 319 -5.70 9.68 11.63
N GLY A 320 -5.47 10.84 11.02
CA GLY A 320 -4.97 10.91 9.63
C GLY A 320 -5.91 10.20 8.65
N ASP A 321 -7.22 10.40 8.79
CA ASP A 321 -8.24 9.72 7.99
C ASP A 321 -8.27 10.23 6.53
N PRO A 322 -7.88 9.42 5.53
CA PRO A 322 -7.93 9.84 4.13
C PRO A 322 -9.36 10.01 3.60
N MET A 323 -10.37 9.52 4.34
CA MET A 323 -11.80 9.63 4.03
C MET A 323 -12.48 10.75 4.82
N ASN A 324 -11.73 11.65 5.46
CA ASN A 324 -12.29 12.87 6.07
C ASN A 324 -13.25 13.58 5.10
N PRO A 325 -14.53 13.84 5.49
CA PRO A 325 -15.50 14.43 4.56
C PRO A 325 -15.04 15.76 3.98
N ASN A 326 -14.42 16.62 4.80
CA ASN A 326 -13.78 17.84 4.34
C ASN A 326 -12.27 17.77 4.64
N GLY A 327 -11.47 17.60 3.58
CA GLY A 327 -10.01 17.50 3.67
C GLY A 327 -9.46 16.13 3.26
N GLY A 328 -10.20 15.05 3.41
CA GLY A 328 -9.71 13.72 3.05
C GLY A 328 -9.46 13.60 1.55
N LEU A 329 -8.28 13.14 1.14
CA LEU A 329 -7.90 12.92 -0.25
C LEU A 329 -8.93 12.05 -0.99
N TYR A 330 -9.53 11.07 -0.31
CA TYR A 330 -10.49 10.14 -0.92
C TYR A 330 -11.88 10.76 -1.05
N SER A 331 -12.18 11.77 -0.22
CA SER A 331 -13.38 12.60 -0.34
C SER A 331 -13.20 13.72 -1.38
N ARG A 332 -11.98 14.24 -1.57
CA ARG A 332 -11.69 15.24 -2.60
C ARG A 332 -11.97 14.68 -3.99
N PHE A 333 -11.40 13.51 -4.29
CA PHE A 333 -11.51 12.85 -5.60
C PHE A 333 -12.46 11.64 -5.55
N ASP A 334 -13.63 11.82 -4.92
CA ASP A 334 -14.63 10.76 -4.80
C ASP A 334 -14.98 10.15 -6.17
N GLY A 335 -15.15 8.83 -6.17
CA GLY A 335 -15.46 8.04 -7.37
C GLY A 335 -14.27 7.77 -8.30
N LEU A 336 -13.06 8.26 -8.01
CA LEU A 336 -11.86 7.95 -8.80
C LEU A 336 -11.43 6.49 -8.57
N THR A 337 -11.10 5.79 -9.65
CA THR A 337 -10.48 4.46 -9.61
C THR A 337 -9.24 4.44 -10.49
N LEU A 338 -8.09 4.21 -9.88
CA LEU A 338 -6.82 3.96 -10.55
C LEU A 338 -6.61 2.45 -10.67
N ALA A 339 -7.31 1.83 -11.62
CA ALA A 339 -7.43 0.37 -11.71
C ALA A 339 -6.08 -0.33 -11.92
N SER A 340 -5.16 0.25 -12.70
CA SER A 340 -3.79 -0.28 -12.89
C SER A 340 -3.01 -0.35 -11.58
N MET A 341 -3.36 0.49 -10.60
CA MET A 341 -2.70 0.55 -9.30
C MET A 341 -3.49 -0.22 -8.22
N GLY A 342 -4.67 -0.75 -8.57
CA GLY A 342 -5.61 -1.36 -7.63
C GLY A 342 -5.96 -0.43 -6.47
N LYS A 343 -6.32 0.81 -6.81
CA LYS A 343 -6.68 1.86 -5.86
C LYS A 343 -7.99 2.54 -6.25
N SER A 344 -8.89 2.61 -5.29
CA SER A 344 -10.17 3.31 -5.38
C SER A 344 -10.26 4.44 -4.35
N PHE A 345 -11.09 5.45 -4.66
CA PHE A 345 -11.39 6.59 -3.80
C PHE A 345 -12.86 6.48 -3.39
N PRO A 346 -13.17 5.76 -2.29
CA PRO A 346 -14.53 5.35 -1.95
C PRO A 346 -15.38 6.45 -1.27
N GLY A 347 -14.91 7.71 -1.28
CA GLY A 347 -15.62 8.84 -0.72
C GLY A 347 -15.31 9.10 0.75
N SER A 348 -16.36 9.37 1.54
CA SER A 348 -16.25 9.98 2.87
C SER A 348 -16.67 9.08 4.03
N THR A 349 -15.99 9.24 5.15
CA THR A 349 -16.35 8.66 6.45
C THR A 349 -17.75 9.12 6.86
N PRO A 350 -18.69 8.21 7.19
CA PRO A 350 -20.03 8.58 7.62
C PRO A 350 -20.03 9.44 8.90
N ALA A 351 -20.76 10.55 8.88
CA ALA A 351 -20.83 11.49 10.02
C ALA A 351 -21.77 11.07 11.16
N ASN A 352 -22.61 10.05 10.94
CA ASN A 352 -23.80 9.78 11.77
C ASN A 352 -24.08 8.29 12.03
N ASP A 353 -23.20 7.39 11.56
CA ASP A 353 -23.46 5.96 11.65
C ASP A 353 -23.11 5.42 13.04
N TYR A 354 -21.99 5.89 13.62
CA TYR A 354 -21.54 5.55 14.97
C TYR A 354 -20.93 6.78 15.67
N PRO A 355 -20.83 6.78 17.01
CA PRO A 355 -20.04 7.78 17.74
C PRO A 355 -18.58 7.75 17.29
N THR A 356 -18.09 8.89 16.79
CA THR A 356 -16.77 8.96 16.16
C THR A 356 -16.01 10.22 16.60
N VAL A 357 -14.70 10.10 16.74
CA VAL A 357 -13.79 11.26 16.81
C VAL A 357 -12.74 11.15 15.73
N ILE A 358 -12.46 12.26 15.04
CA ILE A 358 -11.44 12.31 14.00
C ILE A 358 -10.44 13.42 14.31
N TYR A 359 -9.15 13.09 14.32
CA TYR A 359 -8.06 14.05 14.44
C TYR A 359 -7.28 14.15 13.14
N THR A 360 -6.96 15.37 12.75
CA THR A 360 -6.25 15.69 11.52
C THR A 360 -5.19 16.72 11.83
N ILE A 361 -3.98 16.55 11.30
CA ILE A 361 -2.93 17.55 11.41
C ILE A 361 -3.01 18.46 10.18
N GLU A 362 -2.90 19.77 10.38
CA GLU A 362 -2.92 20.77 9.31
C GLU A 362 -1.82 20.47 8.27
N TYR A 363 -2.17 20.55 6.98
CA TYR A 363 -1.33 20.17 5.82
C TYR A 363 -1.03 18.67 5.67
N ASP A 364 -1.74 17.78 6.37
CA ASP A 364 -1.62 16.35 6.12
C ASP A 364 -2.02 16.00 4.67
N GLY A 365 -1.08 15.46 3.89
CA GLY A 365 -1.30 15.17 2.47
C GLY A 365 -2.35 14.10 2.14
N PHE A 366 -2.85 13.37 3.13
CA PHE A 366 -3.93 12.40 2.95
C PHE A 366 -5.22 12.84 3.63
N ALA A 367 -5.13 13.40 4.83
CA ALA A 367 -6.30 13.72 5.66
C ALA A 367 -6.75 15.19 5.57
N ASP A 368 -5.90 16.05 5.00
CA ASP A 368 -6.11 17.49 4.79
C ASP A 368 -5.49 17.93 3.45
N PHE A 369 -5.98 17.32 2.37
CA PHE A 369 -5.61 17.64 1.00
C PHE A 369 -6.27 18.95 0.54
N PRO A 370 -5.55 19.81 -0.22
CA PRO A 370 -6.05 21.09 -0.71
C PRO A 370 -7.41 20.97 -1.40
N GLN A 371 -8.27 21.96 -1.16
CA GLN A 371 -9.55 22.06 -1.86
C GLN A 371 -9.37 22.58 -3.30
N TYR A 372 -8.36 23.41 -3.57
CA TYR A 372 -8.15 24.08 -4.86
C TYR A 372 -6.84 23.65 -5.52
N PRO A 373 -6.81 22.48 -6.18
CA PRO A 373 -5.59 21.87 -6.72
C PRO A 373 -4.95 22.61 -7.91
N LEU A 374 -5.57 23.68 -8.44
CA LEU A 374 -4.85 24.58 -9.36
C LEU A 374 -3.69 25.32 -8.65
N ASN A 375 -3.72 25.34 -7.31
CA ASN A 375 -2.63 25.85 -6.49
C ASN A 375 -1.56 24.78 -6.27
N LEU A 376 -0.68 24.64 -7.27
CA LEU A 376 0.45 23.69 -7.25
C LEU A 376 1.37 23.82 -6.01
N VAL A 377 1.44 25.01 -5.41
CA VAL A 377 2.27 25.23 -4.21
C VAL A 377 1.63 24.57 -2.99
N ALA A 378 0.30 24.66 -2.87
CA ALA A 378 -0.45 23.96 -1.83
C ALA A 378 -0.37 22.45 -2.01
N ASP A 379 -0.51 21.95 -3.24
CA ASP A 379 -0.39 20.52 -3.54
C ASP A 379 1.01 19.99 -3.22
N ALA A 380 2.07 20.71 -3.58
CA ALA A 380 3.43 20.35 -3.23
C ALA A 380 3.64 20.35 -1.70
N ASN A 381 3.06 21.33 -0.99
CA ASN A 381 3.11 21.38 0.46
C ASN A 381 2.39 20.18 1.10
N ALA A 382 1.20 19.83 0.61
CA ALA A 382 0.45 18.66 1.06
C ALA A 382 1.24 17.35 0.80
N MET A 383 1.92 17.23 -0.34
CA MET A 383 2.78 16.06 -0.62
C MET A 383 3.97 15.96 0.33
N LEU A 384 4.61 17.08 0.69
CA LEU A 384 5.61 17.05 1.75
C LEU A 384 4.98 16.80 3.12
N GLY A 385 3.73 17.21 3.33
CA GLY A 385 2.91 16.85 4.48
C GLY A 385 2.70 15.34 4.59
N ALA A 386 2.48 14.63 3.48
CA ALA A 386 2.42 13.17 3.48
C ALA A 386 3.70 12.50 4.02
N LEU A 387 4.87 13.15 3.88
CA LEU A 387 6.15 12.64 4.41
C LEU A 387 6.44 13.09 5.84
N TYR A 388 6.26 14.37 6.12
CA TYR A 388 6.75 15.00 7.35
C TYR A 388 5.68 15.15 8.42
N VAL A 389 4.40 15.23 8.02
CA VAL A 389 3.26 15.48 8.90
C VAL A 389 2.45 14.20 9.16
N HIS A 390 2.04 13.50 8.10
CA HIS A 390 1.16 12.33 8.21
C HIS A 390 1.69 11.23 9.14
N PRO A 391 3.01 10.93 9.21
CA PRO A 391 3.53 9.93 10.15
C PRO A 391 3.54 10.36 11.62
N GLN A 392 3.22 11.62 11.95
CA GLN A 392 3.46 12.19 13.28
C GLN A 392 2.41 11.82 14.32
N TYR A 393 1.17 11.46 13.95
CA TYR A 393 0.10 11.22 14.93
C TYR A 393 0.49 10.30 16.10
N PRO A 394 1.19 9.15 15.89
CA PRO A 394 1.55 8.24 16.98
C PRO A 394 2.70 8.74 17.87
N VAL A 395 3.38 9.83 17.48
CA VAL A 395 4.57 10.36 18.18
C VAL A 395 4.37 11.80 18.68
N LEU A 396 3.22 12.42 18.40
CA LEU A 396 2.84 13.68 19.04
C LEU A 396 2.79 13.50 20.56
N THR A 397 3.26 14.52 21.27
CA THR A 397 3.11 14.57 22.73
C THR A 397 1.66 14.86 23.09
N PRO A 398 1.19 14.43 24.29
CA PRO A 398 -0.16 14.79 24.76
C PRO A 398 -0.40 16.31 24.77
N ALA A 399 0.64 17.10 25.06
CA ALA A 399 0.60 18.56 25.02
C ALA A 399 0.35 19.12 23.61
N GLN A 400 0.84 18.46 22.56
CA GLN A 400 0.54 18.82 21.18
C GLN A 400 -0.88 18.41 20.79
N VAL A 401 -1.34 17.23 21.21
CA VAL A 401 -2.71 16.76 20.90
C VAL A 401 -3.76 17.69 21.49
N VAL A 402 -3.57 18.21 22.71
CA VAL A 402 -4.51 19.18 23.31
C VAL A 402 -4.54 20.56 22.65
N THR A 403 -3.62 20.85 21.72
CA THR A 403 -3.72 22.07 20.88
C THR A 403 -4.78 21.95 19.78
N ALA A 404 -5.34 20.75 19.60
CA ALA A 404 -6.39 20.48 18.63
C ALA A 404 -7.58 21.44 18.79
N VAL A 405 -7.96 22.06 17.67
CA VAL A 405 -9.13 22.92 17.55
C VAL A 405 -10.30 22.08 17.06
N GLN A 406 -11.42 22.10 17.78
CA GLN A 406 -12.64 21.45 17.31
C GLN A 406 -13.22 22.22 16.12
N LEU A 407 -13.46 21.52 15.01
CA LEU A 407 -14.01 22.10 13.79
C LEU A 407 -15.54 22.20 13.84
N PRO A 408 -16.14 23.22 13.21
CA PRO A 408 -17.58 23.36 13.14
C PRO A 408 -18.22 22.27 12.28
N THR A 409 -19.47 21.91 12.59
CA THR A 409 -20.27 20.93 11.86
C THR A 409 -21.62 21.52 11.46
N GLN A 410 -22.28 20.90 10.48
CA GLN A 410 -23.61 21.26 10.01
C GLN A 410 -24.62 20.19 10.41
N GLY A 411 -25.69 20.61 11.10
CA GLY A 411 -26.76 19.72 11.55
C GLY A 411 -26.35 18.79 12.70
N PRO A 412 -27.25 17.89 13.15
CA PRO A 412 -26.92 16.89 14.16
C PRO A 412 -25.81 15.96 13.68
N THR A 413 -24.81 15.71 14.52
CA THR A 413 -23.76 14.73 14.24
C THR A 413 -23.31 13.95 15.47
N THR A 414 -22.95 12.67 15.26
CA THR A 414 -22.30 11.82 16.27
C THR A 414 -20.77 11.82 16.13
N THR A 415 -20.23 12.61 15.18
CA THR A 415 -18.81 12.72 14.92
C THR A 415 -18.27 14.06 15.39
N THR A 416 -17.16 14.04 16.13
CA THR A 416 -16.40 15.24 16.51
C THR A 416 -15.12 15.30 15.68
N TYR A 417 -14.82 16.47 15.12
CA TYR A 417 -13.67 16.69 14.24
C TYR A 417 -12.70 17.65 14.88
N TYR A 418 -11.42 17.30 14.85
CA TYR A 418 -10.34 18.07 15.46
C TYR A 418 -9.22 18.32 14.45
N MET A 419 -8.78 19.58 14.38
CA MET A 419 -7.61 19.99 13.61
C MET A 419 -6.45 20.34 14.55
N ILE A 420 -5.32 19.66 14.40
CA ILE A 420 -4.07 19.92 15.12
C ILE A 420 -3.25 20.88 14.26
N PRO A 421 -3.07 22.14 14.66
CA PRO A 421 -2.36 23.12 13.85
C PRO A 421 -0.88 22.81 13.74
N THR A 422 -0.25 23.21 12.63
CA THR A 422 1.19 23.08 12.43
C THR A 422 1.86 24.45 12.39
N GLN A 423 3.07 24.53 12.95
CA GLN A 423 3.84 25.77 12.95
C GLN A 423 4.50 26.04 11.60
N ASN A 424 5.07 25.00 11.00
CA ASN A 424 5.87 25.11 9.78
C ASN A 424 5.14 24.53 8.58
N LEU A 425 5.41 25.13 7.42
CA LEU A 425 5.00 24.54 6.15
C LEU A 425 5.87 23.31 5.85
N PRO A 426 5.28 22.13 5.62
CA PRO A 426 6.03 20.95 5.20
C PRO A 426 6.91 21.19 3.97
N LEU A 427 6.49 22.07 3.06
CA LEU A 427 7.24 22.48 1.87
C LEU A 427 8.65 23.01 2.19
N LEU A 428 8.85 23.57 3.39
CA LEU A 428 10.09 24.19 3.81
C LEU A 428 10.99 23.27 4.65
N GLU A 429 10.51 22.09 5.05
CA GLU A 429 11.31 21.15 5.85
C GLU A 429 12.63 20.75 5.16
N PRO A 430 12.69 20.47 3.84
CA PRO A 430 13.97 20.22 3.17
C PRO A 430 14.94 21.40 3.23
N LEU A 431 14.44 22.63 3.17
CA LEU A 431 15.25 23.84 3.26
C LEU A 431 15.81 24.01 4.68
N ARG A 432 14.99 23.74 5.70
CA ARG A 432 15.38 23.84 7.12
C ARG A 432 16.51 22.90 7.51
N ALA A 433 16.68 21.79 6.80
CA ALA A 433 17.79 20.85 6.98
C ALA A 433 19.16 21.41 6.54
N LEU A 434 19.21 22.53 5.81
CA LEU A 434 20.46 23.13 5.32
C LEU A 434 21.06 24.14 6.33
N PRO A 435 22.37 24.43 6.27
CA PRO A 435 22.95 25.57 7.01
C PRO A 435 22.26 26.88 6.62
N LEU A 436 21.87 27.69 7.61
CA LEU A 436 21.01 28.88 7.46
C LEU A 436 19.58 28.56 6.93
N GLY A 437 19.22 27.28 6.84
CA GLY A 437 17.95 26.81 6.32
C GLY A 437 16.75 27.37 7.08
N ASN A 438 16.80 27.38 8.42
CA ASN A 438 15.76 28.01 9.24
C ASN A 438 15.60 29.49 8.94
N THR A 439 16.69 30.25 8.89
CA THR A 439 16.65 31.68 8.55
C THR A 439 15.99 31.95 7.20
N VAL A 440 16.34 31.18 6.17
CA VAL A 440 15.74 31.36 4.83
C VAL A 440 14.29 30.88 4.81
N ALA A 441 13.99 29.78 5.49
CA ALA A 441 12.63 29.27 5.58
C ALA A 441 11.71 30.23 6.36
N ASP A 442 12.13 30.73 7.51
CA ASP A 442 11.36 31.67 8.34
C ASP A 442 11.23 33.05 7.68
N LEU A 443 12.15 33.43 6.79
CA LEU A 443 12.00 34.62 5.95
C LEU A 443 10.82 34.51 4.98
N ILE A 444 10.64 33.35 4.34
CA ILE A 444 9.67 33.17 3.25
C ILE A 444 8.37 32.51 3.70
N GLN A 445 8.37 31.81 4.84
CA GLN A 445 7.25 31.00 5.33
C GLN A 445 5.96 31.80 5.50
N PRO A 446 5.94 33.02 6.07
CA PRO A 446 4.68 33.75 6.26
C PRO A 446 3.96 34.05 4.93
N ASP A 447 4.70 34.53 3.92
CA ASP A 447 4.14 34.79 2.58
C ASP A 447 3.74 33.50 1.87
N LEU A 448 4.58 32.48 1.99
CA LEU A 448 4.30 31.17 1.42
C LEU A 448 3.08 30.52 2.07
N LYS A 449 2.82 30.78 3.36
CA LYS A 449 1.67 30.25 4.10
C LYS A 449 0.38 30.86 3.58
N VAL A 450 0.36 32.16 3.28
CA VAL A 450 -0.78 32.80 2.58
C VAL A 450 -1.04 32.10 1.25
N ILE A 451 0.01 31.88 0.44
CA ILE A 451 -0.12 31.23 -0.87
C ILE A 451 -0.60 29.78 -0.74
N VAL A 452 -0.03 29.01 0.18
CA VAL A 452 -0.42 27.61 0.43
C VAL A 452 -1.87 27.53 0.94
N ASN A 453 -2.24 28.37 1.90
CA ASN A 453 -3.57 28.38 2.52
C ASN A 453 -4.69 28.75 1.54
N LEU A 454 -4.38 29.51 0.48
CA LEU A 454 -5.34 29.73 -0.62
C LEU A 454 -5.73 28.42 -1.34
N GLY A 455 -4.87 27.40 -1.32
CA GLY A 455 -5.22 26.05 -1.78
C GLY A 455 -6.30 25.38 -0.91
N TYR A 456 -6.52 25.87 0.30
CA TYR A 456 -7.51 25.37 1.25
C TYR A 456 -8.77 26.26 1.35
N GLY A 457 -8.71 27.46 0.76
CA GLY A 457 -9.83 28.38 0.61
C GLY A 457 -9.66 29.68 1.37
N ASN A 458 -9.21 29.60 2.63
CA ASN A 458 -9.01 30.77 3.48
C ASN A 458 -7.50 30.99 3.69
N PRO A 459 -6.93 32.17 3.37
CA PRO A 459 -5.49 32.44 3.52
C PRO A 459 -4.97 32.32 4.96
N ASP A 460 -5.83 32.37 5.98
CA ASP A 460 -5.45 32.26 7.39
C ASP A 460 -5.30 30.81 7.87
N TYR A 461 -5.88 29.84 7.16
CA TYR A 461 -5.98 28.45 7.62
C TYR A 461 -5.45 27.48 6.58
N GLY A 462 -4.57 26.58 7.00
CA GLY A 462 -4.04 25.49 6.16
C GLY A 462 -4.98 24.32 5.95
N TYR A 463 -6.28 24.51 6.16
CA TYR A 463 -7.34 23.53 6.04
C TYR A 463 -8.66 24.21 5.62
N SER A 464 -9.57 23.45 5.04
CA SER A 464 -10.87 23.97 4.62
C SER A 464 -11.77 24.32 5.82
N THR A 465 -12.23 25.57 5.88
CA THR A 465 -13.01 26.09 7.03
C THR A 465 -14.51 25.83 6.98
N GLY A 466 -15.00 25.21 5.91
CA GLY A 466 -16.38 24.71 5.81
C GLY A 466 -16.69 23.62 6.85
N PRO A 467 -17.97 23.25 7.04
CA PRO A 467 -18.37 22.24 8.01
C PRO A 467 -17.63 20.90 7.81
N ALA A 468 -17.01 20.39 8.86
CA ALA A 468 -16.11 19.23 8.76
C ALA A 468 -16.83 17.90 8.42
N ASN A 469 -18.13 17.82 8.70
CA ASN A 469 -18.96 16.64 8.47
C ASN A 469 -19.66 16.63 7.09
N VAL A 470 -19.41 17.64 6.25
CA VAL A 470 -20.01 17.74 4.91
C VAL A 470 -18.96 17.31 3.88
N PRO A 471 -19.22 16.25 3.08
CA PRO A 471 -18.36 15.88 1.97
C PRO A 471 -18.09 17.07 1.07
N THR A 472 -16.82 17.47 0.98
CA THR A 472 -16.38 18.66 0.26
C THR A 472 -15.39 18.23 -0.82
N PRO A 473 -15.82 18.11 -2.09
CA PRO A 473 -14.92 17.77 -3.19
C PRO A 473 -13.93 18.91 -3.48
N PHE A 474 -13.00 18.69 -4.41
CA PHE A 474 -12.15 19.78 -4.88
C PHE A 474 -12.95 20.87 -5.63
N GLY A 475 -12.40 22.08 -5.66
CA GLY A 475 -12.92 23.29 -6.28
C GLY A 475 -11.94 23.90 -7.28
N LEU A 476 -12.38 24.91 -8.03
CA LEU A 476 -11.53 25.59 -9.02
C LEU A 476 -10.74 26.76 -8.42
N PHE A 477 -11.45 27.64 -7.73
CA PHE A 477 -10.89 28.89 -7.21
C PHE A 477 -11.39 29.16 -5.80
N PRO A 478 -10.52 29.59 -4.88
CA PRO A 478 -10.93 29.99 -3.55
C PRO A 478 -11.78 31.26 -3.59
N ASP A 479 -12.77 31.34 -2.69
CA ASP A 479 -13.54 32.57 -2.45
C ASP A 479 -12.78 33.50 -1.49
N ALA A 480 -11.57 33.90 -1.92
CA ALA A 480 -10.70 34.80 -1.17
C ALA A 480 -10.69 36.18 -1.80
N SER A 481 -10.94 37.22 -1.00
CA SER A 481 -10.87 38.61 -1.47
C SER A 481 -9.43 38.98 -1.85
N PRO A 482 -9.16 39.46 -3.08
CA PRO A 482 -7.80 39.87 -3.47
C PRO A 482 -7.19 40.93 -2.56
N GLY A 483 -8.02 41.79 -1.95
CA GLY A 483 -7.56 42.80 -1.00
C GLY A 483 -7.06 42.22 0.32
N VAL A 484 -7.65 41.12 0.79
CA VAL A 484 -7.21 40.38 1.99
C VAL A 484 -5.88 39.69 1.69
N VAL A 485 -5.80 38.96 0.58
CA VAL A 485 -4.56 38.28 0.16
C VAL A 485 -3.37 39.24 0.04
N VAL A 486 -3.56 40.41 -0.57
CA VAL A 486 -2.49 41.42 -0.68
C VAL A 486 -2.08 41.97 0.69
N ALA A 487 -3.04 42.17 1.60
CA ALA A 487 -2.74 42.63 2.96
C ALA A 487 -1.92 41.57 3.73
N ASP A 488 -2.34 40.31 3.65
CA ASP A 488 -1.69 39.19 4.33
C ASP A 488 -0.27 38.95 3.82
N LEU A 489 -0.01 39.12 2.51
CA LEU A 489 1.35 39.07 1.94
C LEU A 489 2.23 40.24 2.43
N ILE A 490 1.67 41.44 2.61
CA ILE A 490 2.46 42.57 3.15
C ILE A 490 2.84 42.29 4.61
N ASP A 491 1.90 41.77 5.40
CA ASP A 491 2.14 41.43 6.79
C ASP A 491 3.04 40.20 6.93
N GLY A 492 2.91 39.21 6.05
CA GLY A 492 3.80 38.06 5.93
C GLY A 492 5.24 38.48 5.66
N THR A 493 5.49 39.35 4.68
CA THR A 493 6.84 39.88 4.39
C THR A 493 7.45 40.55 5.64
N ARG A 494 6.66 41.32 6.40
CA ARG A 494 7.14 41.95 7.65
C ARG A 494 7.48 40.92 8.72
N GLN A 495 6.62 39.92 8.91
CA GLN A 495 6.85 38.83 9.86
C GLN A 495 8.12 38.05 9.49
N GLY A 496 8.29 37.71 8.22
CA GLY A 496 9.43 36.94 7.72
C GLY A 496 10.76 37.66 7.92
N ILE A 497 10.83 38.96 7.60
CA ILE A 497 12.02 39.79 7.89
C ILE A 497 12.34 39.79 9.40
N GLY A 498 11.31 39.89 10.24
CA GLY A 498 11.47 39.85 11.69
C GLY A 498 12.00 38.51 12.20
N ALA A 499 11.45 37.39 11.71
CA ALA A 499 11.84 36.05 12.10
C ALA A 499 13.27 35.73 11.66
N ALA A 500 13.63 36.03 10.40
CA ALA A 500 14.98 35.84 9.88
C ALA A 500 16.03 36.68 10.64
N ALA A 501 15.69 37.90 11.05
CA ALA A 501 16.57 38.73 11.87
C ALA A 501 16.79 38.14 13.29
N ALA A 502 15.74 37.55 13.88
CA ALA A 502 15.85 36.86 15.16
C ALA A 502 16.73 35.60 15.07
N ASP A 503 16.57 34.81 14.00
CA ASP A 503 17.39 33.64 13.75
C ASP A 503 18.87 34.01 13.57
N LEU A 504 19.17 35.04 12.77
CA LEU A 504 20.55 35.52 12.58
C LEU A 504 21.15 36.06 13.89
N GLY A 505 20.34 36.69 14.73
CA GLY A 505 20.77 37.19 16.04
C GLY A 505 21.14 36.07 17.04
N THR A 506 20.61 34.87 16.83
CA THR A 506 20.89 33.67 17.64
C THR A 506 21.77 32.65 16.91
N TRP A 507 22.11 32.91 15.65
CA TRP A 507 22.87 32.01 14.80
C TRP A 507 24.32 31.93 15.25
N HIS A 508 24.79 30.69 15.42
CA HIS A 508 26.19 30.37 15.65
C HIS A 508 26.61 29.35 14.60
N ALA A 509 27.87 29.40 14.16
CA ALA A 509 28.40 28.40 13.24
C ALA A 509 28.23 26.99 13.87
N PRO A 510 27.77 25.98 13.10
CA PRO A 510 27.52 24.66 13.67
C PRO A 510 28.81 24.09 14.27
N ALA A 511 28.79 23.81 15.57
CA ALA A 511 29.79 23.00 16.24
C ALA A 511 29.33 21.54 16.15
N GLY A 512 29.73 20.84 15.08
CA GLY A 512 29.45 19.41 14.89
C GLY A 512 28.78 19.09 13.54
N ASN A 513 28.85 17.81 13.15
CA ASN A 513 28.24 17.31 11.92
C ASN A 513 26.74 17.62 11.87
N PRO A 514 26.20 18.02 10.72
CA PRO A 514 24.77 18.28 10.56
C PRO A 514 23.95 17.04 10.92
N ALA A 515 22.72 17.26 11.41
CA ALA A 515 21.75 16.19 11.59
C ALA A 515 21.60 15.38 10.29
N PRO A 516 21.38 14.06 10.35
CA PRO A 516 21.36 13.21 9.16
C PRO A 516 20.29 13.70 8.20
N ASN A 517 20.74 14.24 7.06
CA ASN A 517 19.88 14.55 5.93
C ASN A 517 19.39 13.21 5.36
N PRO A 518 18.08 12.92 5.34
CA PRO A 518 17.58 11.68 4.75
C PRO A 518 17.96 11.56 3.26
N PHE A 519 18.32 12.66 2.59
CA PHE A 519 18.77 12.72 1.19
C PHE A 519 20.30 12.79 0.98
N ALA A 520 21.13 12.67 2.03
CA ALA A 520 22.58 12.70 1.88
C ALA A 520 23.19 11.32 1.58
N LEU A 521 24.06 11.24 0.56
CA LEU A 521 24.84 10.05 0.18
C LEU A 521 26.16 9.90 0.98
N SER A 522 26.26 10.48 2.17
CA SER A 522 27.53 10.84 2.80
C SER A 522 28.25 9.74 3.61
N ASP A 523 27.63 8.59 3.89
CA ASP A 523 28.15 7.62 4.87
C ASP A 523 29.01 6.49 4.28
N LEU A 524 29.81 6.77 3.24
CA LEU A 524 30.80 5.83 2.70
C LEU A 524 32.18 6.08 3.35
N THR A 525 32.41 5.53 4.54
CA THR A 525 33.78 5.40 5.08
C THR A 525 34.31 3.98 4.86
N PRO A 526 35.46 3.81 4.20
CA PRO A 526 35.99 2.48 3.88
C PRO A 526 36.57 1.78 5.13
N PRO A 527 36.32 0.48 5.34
CA PRO A 527 36.99 -0.27 6.38
C PRO A 527 38.40 -0.66 5.94
N THR A 528 39.31 -0.61 6.91
CA THR A 528 40.67 -1.14 6.80
C THR A 528 40.64 -2.64 7.03
N VAL A 529 40.92 -3.43 5.99
CA VAL A 529 41.01 -4.90 6.11
C VAL A 529 42.45 -5.32 6.38
N ALA A 530 42.69 -5.91 7.55
CA ALA A 530 43.91 -6.66 7.84
C ALA A 530 43.63 -8.15 7.68
N ALA A 531 44.31 -8.83 6.75
CA ALA A 531 44.26 -10.28 6.63
C ALA A 531 45.68 -10.84 6.42
N THR A 532 46.13 -11.72 7.31
CA THR A 532 47.52 -12.24 7.35
C THR A 532 47.65 -13.75 7.07
N THR A 533 46.63 -14.43 6.50
CA THR A 533 46.70 -15.86 6.13
C THR A 533 45.96 -16.19 4.82
N ILE A 534 46.39 -17.25 4.12
CA ILE A 534 45.82 -17.71 2.83
C ILE A 534 44.35 -18.17 2.98
N ASP A 535 44.00 -18.86 4.07
CA ASP A 535 42.61 -19.27 4.34
C ASP A 535 41.68 -18.06 4.57
N GLY A 536 42.20 -17.01 5.24
CA GLY A 536 41.47 -15.75 5.41
C GLY A 536 41.25 -14.99 4.09
N ILE A 537 42.19 -15.11 3.14
CA ILE A 537 42.05 -14.56 1.78
C ILE A 537 40.97 -15.32 0.99
N ILE A 538 40.95 -16.66 1.06
CA ILE A 538 39.94 -17.47 0.36
C ILE A 538 38.54 -17.23 0.92
N GLN A 539 38.40 -17.20 2.25
CA GLN A 539 37.11 -16.96 2.91
C GLN A 539 36.63 -15.51 2.69
N GLY A 540 37.54 -14.54 2.66
CA GLY A 540 37.27 -13.15 2.30
C GLY A 540 36.80 -13.00 0.85
N LEU A 541 37.43 -13.72 -0.10
CA LEU A 541 37.01 -13.74 -1.51
C LEU A 541 35.64 -14.41 -1.71
N GLN A 542 35.35 -15.51 -1.02
CA GLN A 542 34.05 -16.19 -1.06
C GLN A 542 32.92 -15.32 -0.47
N THR A 543 33.21 -14.63 0.64
CA THR A 543 32.28 -13.69 1.28
C THR A 543 32.06 -12.46 0.39
N GLY A 544 33.12 -11.88 -0.17
CA GLY A 544 33.03 -10.77 -1.13
C GLY A 544 32.27 -11.11 -2.40
N ASN A 545 32.47 -12.31 -2.97
CA ASN A 545 31.73 -12.79 -4.14
C ASN A 545 30.23 -12.99 -3.85
N THR A 546 29.89 -13.51 -2.66
CA THR A 546 28.50 -13.72 -2.23
C THR A 546 27.81 -12.37 -1.96
N ASN A 547 28.50 -11.46 -1.26
CA ASN A 547 27.99 -10.12 -0.98
C ASN A 547 27.78 -9.34 -2.28
N LEU A 548 28.74 -9.35 -3.22
CA LEU A 548 28.62 -8.70 -4.53
C LEU A 548 27.44 -9.27 -5.34
N THR A 549 27.28 -10.59 -5.36
CA THR A 549 26.17 -11.24 -6.06
C THR A 549 24.82 -10.85 -5.45
N ASN A 550 24.72 -10.80 -4.12
CA ASN A 550 23.49 -10.40 -3.42
C ASN A 550 23.20 -8.91 -3.61
N ALA A 551 24.20 -8.03 -3.56
CA ALA A 551 24.04 -6.60 -3.78
C ALA A 551 23.63 -6.29 -5.23
N VAL A 552 24.24 -6.94 -6.22
CA VAL A 552 23.85 -6.78 -7.63
C VAL A 552 22.43 -7.32 -7.88
N THR A 553 22.07 -8.45 -7.27
CA THR A 553 20.72 -9.04 -7.40
C THR A 553 19.66 -8.18 -6.70
N SER A 554 19.96 -7.67 -5.50
CA SER A 554 19.09 -6.78 -4.74
C SER A 554 18.93 -5.43 -5.44
N ALA A 555 20.03 -4.82 -5.90
CA ALA A 555 20.00 -3.59 -6.68
C ALA A 555 19.22 -3.74 -8.01
N THR A 556 19.38 -4.88 -8.71
CA THR A 556 18.61 -5.19 -9.92
C THR A 556 17.14 -5.40 -9.61
N SER A 557 16.80 -6.05 -8.49
CA SER A 557 15.42 -6.23 -8.01
C SER A 557 14.78 -4.89 -7.61
N SER A 558 15.51 -4.00 -6.94
CA SER A 558 15.06 -2.66 -6.56
C SER A 558 14.92 -1.74 -7.77
N ALA A 559 15.82 -1.83 -8.75
CA ALA A 559 15.67 -1.12 -10.03
C ALA A 559 14.48 -1.66 -10.85
N TYR A 560 14.30 -2.98 -10.94
CA TYR A 560 13.12 -3.61 -11.56
C TYR A 560 11.82 -3.18 -10.88
N ALA A 561 11.83 -3.05 -9.55
CA ALA A 561 10.69 -2.58 -8.77
C ALA A 561 10.29 -1.11 -9.06
N THR A 562 11.10 -0.31 -9.76
CA THR A 562 10.72 1.06 -10.17
C THR A 562 10.01 1.13 -11.53
N LEU A 563 10.13 0.09 -12.37
CA LEU A 563 9.56 0.09 -13.73
C LEU A 563 8.05 -0.16 -13.73
N LEU A 564 7.57 -1.06 -12.87
CA LEU A 564 6.15 -1.39 -12.75
C LEU A 564 5.33 -0.19 -12.24
N PRO A 565 5.74 0.58 -11.20
CA PRO A 565 5.04 1.79 -10.78
C PRO A 565 4.96 2.83 -11.87
N THR A 566 6.03 3.00 -12.63
CA THR A 566 6.07 3.93 -13.75
C THR A 566 5.03 3.55 -14.81
N ALA A 567 4.95 2.27 -15.17
CA ALA A 567 3.99 1.78 -16.16
C ALA A 567 2.53 1.85 -15.66
N ASP A 568 2.27 1.46 -14.41
CA ASP A 568 0.94 1.49 -13.81
C ASP A 568 0.44 2.93 -13.65
N MET A 569 1.34 3.85 -13.29
CA MET A 569 1.01 5.25 -13.13
C MET A 569 0.84 5.97 -14.47
N LEU A 570 1.65 5.66 -15.48
CA LEU A 570 1.39 6.11 -16.86
C LEU A 570 0.06 5.57 -17.38
N SER A 571 -0.30 4.33 -17.04
CA SER A 571 -1.60 3.76 -17.40
C SER A 571 -2.76 4.46 -16.67
N ALA A 572 -2.58 4.79 -15.39
CA ALA A 572 -3.53 5.60 -14.63
C ALA A 572 -3.72 6.98 -15.28
N ILE A 573 -2.63 7.64 -15.66
CA ILE A 573 -2.64 8.94 -16.34
C ILE A 573 -3.28 8.88 -17.74
N LEU A 574 -3.00 7.83 -18.52
CA LEU A 574 -3.46 7.73 -19.91
C LEU A 574 -4.87 7.16 -20.06
N VAL A 575 -5.40 6.49 -19.03
CA VAL A 575 -6.68 5.76 -19.11
C VAL A 575 -7.65 6.16 -18.00
N SER A 576 -7.20 6.15 -16.75
CA SER A 576 -8.10 6.40 -15.60
C SER A 576 -8.45 7.88 -15.48
N LEU A 577 -7.46 8.78 -15.61
CA LEU A 577 -7.68 10.22 -15.58
C LEU A 577 -8.63 10.69 -16.70
N PRO A 578 -8.41 10.36 -18.00
CA PRO A 578 -9.35 10.76 -19.05
C PRO A 578 -10.78 10.25 -18.84
N SER A 579 -10.95 9.07 -18.24
CA SER A 579 -12.28 8.56 -17.92
C SER A 579 -12.95 9.35 -16.79
N TYR A 580 -12.19 9.75 -15.77
CA TYR A 580 -12.68 10.59 -14.68
C TYR A 580 -13.03 11.99 -15.18
N ASP A 581 -12.18 12.58 -16.04
CA ASP A 581 -12.41 13.87 -16.67
C ASP A 581 -13.70 13.91 -17.51
N VAL A 582 -14.00 12.83 -18.22
CA VAL A 582 -15.26 12.73 -18.95
C VAL A 582 -16.45 12.79 -17.99
N ASN A 583 -16.39 12.11 -16.84
CA ASN A 583 -17.47 12.17 -15.85
C ASN A 583 -17.61 13.59 -15.28
N LEU A 584 -16.49 14.24 -14.90
CA LEU A 584 -16.49 15.62 -14.41
C LEU A 584 -17.03 16.62 -15.45
N PHE A 585 -16.64 16.46 -16.71
CA PHE A 585 -17.14 17.25 -17.83
C PHE A 585 -18.66 17.07 -17.99
N LEU A 586 -19.13 15.82 -17.98
CA LEU A 586 -20.55 15.50 -18.10
C LEU A 586 -21.37 16.03 -16.91
N ASP A 587 -20.81 16.01 -15.70
CA ASP A 587 -21.45 16.57 -14.51
C ASP A 587 -21.56 18.10 -14.60
N GLY A 588 -20.52 18.79 -15.07
CA GLY A 588 -20.58 20.23 -15.34
C GLY A 588 -21.60 20.59 -16.44
N VAL A 589 -21.68 19.80 -17.52
CA VAL A 589 -22.73 19.96 -18.54
C VAL A 589 -24.11 19.77 -17.94
N ARG A 590 -24.30 18.78 -17.05
CA ARG A 590 -25.57 18.57 -16.33
C ARG A 590 -25.92 19.78 -15.45
N GLN A 591 -24.96 20.30 -14.68
CA GLN A 591 -25.14 21.53 -13.88
C GLN A 591 -25.60 22.70 -14.74
N ALA A 592 -25.00 22.90 -15.92
CA ALA A 592 -25.39 23.94 -16.85
C ALA A 592 -26.82 23.75 -17.39
N LEU A 593 -27.21 22.51 -17.71
CA LEU A 593 -28.56 22.17 -18.16
C LEU A 593 -29.61 22.36 -17.05
N ASP A 594 -29.22 22.14 -15.79
CA ASP A 594 -30.06 22.34 -14.61
C ASP A 594 -30.12 23.82 -14.15
N GLY A 595 -29.45 24.72 -14.88
CA GLY A 595 -29.54 26.17 -14.70
C GLY A 595 -28.43 26.81 -13.86
N ASP A 596 -27.37 26.08 -13.52
CA ASP A 596 -26.20 26.64 -12.86
C ASP A 596 -25.37 27.49 -13.85
N PRO A 597 -25.22 28.81 -13.63
CA PRO A 597 -24.45 29.68 -14.52
C PRO A 597 -22.96 29.32 -14.58
N ALA A 598 -22.43 28.59 -13.59
CA ALA A 598 -21.04 28.12 -13.58
C ALA A 598 -20.86 26.77 -14.28
N GLY A 599 -21.93 26.06 -14.66
CA GLY A 599 -21.84 24.67 -15.14
C GLY A 599 -20.88 24.44 -16.32
N ILE A 600 -20.82 25.37 -17.29
CA ILE A 600 -19.87 25.27 -18.42
C ILE A 600 -18.42 25.53 -17.98
N ILE A 601 -18.22 26.45 -17.02
CA ILE A 601 -16.91 26.72 -16.44
C ILE A 601 -16.45 25.47 -15.66
N ASN A 602 -17.35 24.87 -14.89
CA ASN A 602 -17.14 23.65 -14.13
C ASN A 602 -16.80 22.45 -15.04
N ALA A 603 -17.50 22.30 -16.18
CA ALA A 603 -17.27 21.21 -17.13
C ALA A 603 -15.83 21.19 -17.67
N ILE A 604 -15.20 22.36 -17.84
CA ILE A 604 -13.82 22.47 -18.34
C ILE A 604 -12.82 22.55 -17.18
N GLY A 605 -13.16 23.31 -16.15
CA GLY A 605 -12.27 23.60 -15.03
C GLY A 605 -12.04 22.38 -14.14
N TYR A 606 -13.07 21.57 -13.86
CA TYR A 606 -12.94 20.46 -12.93
C TYR A 606 -11.98 19.37 -13.44
N PRO A 607 -12.02 18.96 -14.72
CA PRO A 607 -10.97 18.11 -15.29
C PRO A 607 -9.55 18.66 -15.08
N ILE A 608 -9.32 19.94 -15.40
CA ILE A 608 -7.98 20.56 -15.26
C ILE A 608 -7.53 20.60 -13.81
N ALA A 609 -8.44 20.96 -12.89
CA ALA A 609 -8.16 21.00 -11.46
C ALA A 609 -7.85 19.58 -10.93
N ALA A 610 -8.64 18.59 -11.33
CA ALA A 610 -8.42 17.19 -10.98
C ALA A 610 -7.05 16.70 -11.46
N ASP A 611 -6.74 16.91 -12.74
CA ASP A 611 -5.45 16.56 -13.34
C ASP A 611 -4.29 17.25 -12.63
N THR A 612 -4.41 18.53 -12.28
CA THR A 612 -3.32 19.27 -11.63
C THR A 612 -2.97 18.66 -10.27
N GLY A 613 -3.97 18.39 -9.44
CA GLY A 613 -3.79 17.78 -8.13
C GLY A 613 -3.31 16.33 -8.24
N LEU A 614 -3.95 15.54 -9.10
CA LEU A 614 -3.64 14.12 -9.27
C LEU A 614 -2.28 13.91 -9.93
N LEU A 615 -1.87 14.71 -10.91
CA LEU A 615 -0.53 14.63 -11.49
C LEU A 615 0.55 15.02 -10.50
N THR A 616 0.31 16.03 -9.65
CA THR A 616 1.24 16.40 -8.58
C THR A 616 1.41 15.26 -7.59
N PHE A 617 0.29 14.69 -7.15
CA PHE A 617 0.24 13.53 -6.26
C PHE A 617 0.94 12.30 -6.87
N LEU A 618 0.58 11.90 -8.09
CA LEU A 618 1.17 10.75 -8.78
C LEU A 618 2.68 10.97 -9.02
N SER A 619 3.09 12.14 -9.52
CA SER A 619 4.50 12.46 -9.76
C SER A 619 5.33 12.40 -8.47
N PHE A 620 4.77 12.86 -7.36
CA PHE A 620 5.41 12.77 -6.05
C PHE A 620 5.65 11.31 -5.62
N PHE A 621 4.64 10.44 -5.70
CA PHE A 621 4.79 9.03 -5.32
C PHE A 621 5.70 8.25 -6.26
N LEU A 622 5.76 8.63 -7.53
CA LEU A 622 6.77 8.10 -8.46
C LEU A 622 8.18 8.48 -8.03
N ALA A 623 8.41 9.77 -7.73
CA ALA A 623 9.70 10.23 -7.24
C ALA A 623 10.09 9.54 -5.92
N TYR A 624 9.12 9.35 -5.01
CA TYR A 624 9.33 8.61 -3.76
C TYR A 624 9.72 7.15 -4.01
N ALA A 625 9.05 6.46 -4.94
CA ALA A 625 9.39 5.09 -5.31
C ALA A 625 10.81 4.98 -5.91
N TYR A 626 11.17 5.90 -6.81
CA TYR A 626 12.52 5.98 -7.38
C TYR A 626 13.58 6.28 -6.30
N TYR A 627 13.29 7.18 -5.37
CA TYR A 627 14.18 7.49 -4.26
C TYR A 627 14.37 6.28 -3.33
N GLY A 628 13.29 5.58 -2.95
CA GLY A 628 13.37 4.37 -2.13
C GLY A 628 14.21 3.28 -2.79
N ALA A 629 14.06 3.09 -4.10
CA ALA A 629 14.89 2.17 -4.86
C ALA A 629 16.35 2.63 -4.93
N ALA A 630 16.62 3.91 -5.18
CA ALA A 630 17.98 4.46 -5.21
C ALA A 630 18.69 4.31 -3.86
N LYS A 631 17.98 4.53 -2.74
CA LYS A 631 18.48 4.33 -1.38
C LYS A 631 18.77 2.85 -1.08
N SER A 632 17.86 1.94 -1.47
CA SER A 632 18.08 0.50 -1.35
C SER A 632 19.31 0.06 -2.14
N ILE A 633 19.43 0.50 -3.40
CA ILE A 633 20.59 0.22 -4.25
C ILE A 633 21.88 0.74 -3.61
N ALA A 634 21.89 1.99 -3.14
CA ALA A 634 23.05 2.58 -2.49
C ALA A 634 23.45 1.82 -1.21
N GLY A 635 22.49 1.40 -0.39
CA GLY A 635 22.72 0.57 0.81
C GLY A 635 23.27 -0.81 0.47
N ASP A 636 22.74 -1.45 -0.57
CA ASP A 636 23.22 -2.75 -1.05
C ASP A 636 24.69 -2.68 -1.49
N PHE A 637 25.09 -1.63 -2.21
CA PHE A 637 26.47 -1.43 -2.63
C PHE A 637 27.39 -0.96 -1.48
N ALA A 638 26.88 -0.18 -0.52
CA ALA A 638 27.64 0.20 0.67
C ALA A 638 28.00 -1.01 1.56
N SER A 639 27.16 -2.06 1.58
CA SER A 639 27.42 -3.31 2.33
C SER A 639 28.54 -4.19 1.74
N LEU A 640 29.06 -3.84 0.56
CA LEU A 640 30.17 -4.52 -0.12
C LEU A 640 31.55 -4.02 0.31
N ILE A 641 31.57 -2.83 0.90
CA ILE A 641 32.77 -2.12 1.32
C ILE A 641 32.96 -2.40 2.80
#